data_AF-A0A349JB18-F1
#
_entry.id   AF-A0A349JB18-F1
#
_cell.length_a   1.000
_cell.length_b   1.000
_cell.length_c   1.000
_cell.angle_alpha   90.00
_cell.angle_beta   90.00
_cell.angle_gamma   90.00
#
_symmetry.space_group_name_H-M   'P 1'
#
loop_
_entity.id
_entity.type
_entity.pdbx_description
1 polymer ?
#
loop_
_entity_poly.entity_id
_entity_poly.type
_entity_poly.pdbx_seq_one_letter_code
_entity_poly.pdbx_strand_id
1 'polypeptide(L)'
;MNSLVWVEPSILPASLAAVTASSTHGTQPGGSDVERTIGGVDSAAAVSIPLAPPERGYRVERLLGKGGEGEVHQALQLAFGRAVAVKSLRNPTPDPRQIRRFRAEAAVTALLEHPNIIPVHDLRVAEDDRLQLVMKRVSGQTWRGLLDGAPPGPGRRPLNGEEHIEVLLKVCDAVSFAHSRGILHRDLKPENVMVGEHGEVLVMDWGLAKVMGAAEPRLDSGSDLKLSEAADHETLAGTAVGTPAYMSPEQARGELLRVDHRSDVYGLGVILYEMIADASPYVRGDLRRTVAQVSAGQWAPISKQPKCRDLPRRLAAVVHKAMAFSPDDRYQHVSEMAADLRAFLAGGAVTAYRESLFDTIARLHARHRRLLAVAGMALLVVLTAVGGFLWWQQARAGEAVESLRVLAARKVAEGDWAAARQASERILAYRPGDREAQIAAALYDDRLRSEAERQAKDAERVSMVREAHARAAQLRARAAELATTAAIPALAEATQLAKQAQALHPEDATLGRDYERWVAELTRLQAAEEARTRREAEERQRREDAARFVERADEAERAGDLDAAISHLRGSLELLPDPIRLERLVVLNAQRRERLLEAERVLREEEKRNALGRRRAEAEVQLDAAQASLSGGHPDEALTQVERAAVLMPDHPRLVEVRRNAESARQLARIQSAEQLLTLASTAGRTADERRERLSARQAEVLRLRDELRDNGDQLKRSTLASAEEDSRVAARDRAASLAEAVGLLNRALALTPDHPPVRAALAAFWIDRLAEAESIGDLAAAAAAEAQAKAYDDGRQAQLLAGTARIVNRCPTPIRLQAISRTANRTDAPSGPVIEVAVGAEAVIGRGRYLVTALDGVRFAILLERGRSHEVILPALPQGLPGMAVFIPGGILREADGRPDVQVKPFVMAARETTCGEWLAFLNDPAVVARYEAAIAQGQLILAPRTSPFDKDSLWRRRAGFLGRGGSFVLEAVDGSQIDPACPVSGISHDDAVAYAAWRARQDGRPWRLPEVAEWQFAVQGGDGRSYPWGSAEDLLFCGSAAALARSEDLIVSAGGRFPTDCSVQGVFDLAGSRSEFCAGASNVSADLRPLLGGSYHELQPERFTSWSRRDVDRRLVHYSWGVRLVYSP
;
A
#
# COMPACT_ATOMS: atom_id res chain seq x y z
N MET A 1 0.46 24.52 37.45
CA MET A 1 0.34 25.17 36.13
C MET A 1 -0.99 24.76 35.54
N ASN A 2 -1.91 25.71 35.46
CA ASN A 2 -3.26 25.52 34.94
C ASN A 2 -3.20 25.21 33.44
N SER A 3 -3.66 24.02 33.05
CA SER A 3 -4.01 23.69 31.68
C SER A 3 -5.41 24.21 31.39
N LEU A 4 -5.49 25.36 30.73
CA LEU A 4 -6.70 25.86 30.08
C LEU A 4 -6.94 25.01 28.82
N VAL A 5 -7.91 24.11 28.90
CA VAL A 5 -8.49 23.40 27.75
C VAL A 5 -9.56 24.30 27.15
N TRP A 6 -9.40 24.67 25.87
CA TRP A 6 -10.43 25.36 25.11
C TRP A 6 -11.52 24.36 24.71
N VAL A 7 -12.75 24.61 25.17
CA VAL A 7 -13.96 23.88 24.76
C VAL A 7 -14.65 24.73 23.68
N GLU A 8 -14.90 24.14 22.51
CA GLU A 8 -15.69 24.78 21.45
C GLU A 8 -17.16 24.96 21.87
N PRO A 9 -17.82 26.08 21.51
CA PRO A 9 -19.19 26.35 21.93
C PRO A 9 -20.17 25.55 21.07
N SER A 10 -20.74 24.51 21.66
CA SER A 10 -21.92 23.83 21.13
C SER A 10 -23.15 24.71 21.35
N ILE A 11 -23.87 24.94 20.25
CA ILE A 11 -25.16 25.60 20.17
C ILE A 11 -26.15 24.86 21.07
N LEU A 12 -26.70 25.55 22.08
CA LEU A 12 -27.90 25.11 22.80
C LEU A 12 -29.01 26.15 22.62
N PRO A 13 -30.28 25.71 22.47
CA PRO A 13 -31.40 26.58 22.18
C PRO A 13 -31.88 27.34 23.42
N ALA A 14 -32.45 28.51 23.18
CA ALA A 14 -33.08 29.35 24.19
C ALA A 14 -34.25 28.62 24.89
N SER A 15 -34.24 28.56 26.22
CA SER A 15 -35.43 28.81 27.07
C SER A 15 -35.14 28.70 28.57
N LEU A 16 -35.86 29.54 29.33
CA LEU A 16 -36.10 29.56 30.79
C LEU A 16 -35.02 30.05 31.77
N ALA A 17 -35.14 31.35 32.08
CA ALA A 17 -35.54 31.91 33.38
C ALA A 17 -34.96 31.35 34.70
N ALA A 18 -34.28 32.25 35.41
CA ALA A 18 -34.33 32.55 36.84
C ALA A 18 -34.26 31.41 37.87
N VAL A 19 -33.27 31.49 38.77
CA VAL A 19 -33.49 31.66 40.22
C VAL A 19 -32.14 31.97 40.89
N THR A 20 -32.23 32.89 41.84
CA THR A 20 -31.20 33.49 42.69
C THR A 20 -30.79 32.60 43.88
N ALA A 21 -29.74 33.08 44.56
CA ALA A 21 -29.26 32.76 45.92
C ALA A 21 -28.18 31.67 45.99
N SER A 22 -26.98 31.88 46.56
CA SER A 22 -26.46 32.60 47.74
C SER A 22 -25.87 31.57 48.72
N SER A 23 -24.88 32.02 49.49
CA SER A 23 -24.12 31.36 50.58
C SER A 23 -23.00 30.40 50.15
N THR A 24 -21.70 30.69 50.35
CA THR A 24 -20.85 31.04 51.52
C THR A 24 -20.54 29.90 52.49
N HIS A 25 -19.23 29.75 52.73
CA HIS A 25 -18.52 28.98 53.78
C HIS A 25 -18.43 27.48 53.53
N GLY A 26 -17.34 26.77 53.77
CA GLY A 26 -16.01 26.98 54.36
C GLY A 26 -15.32 25.61 54.20
N THR A 27 -14.00 25.40 54.25
CA THR A 27 -13.12 25.48 55.41
C THR A 27 -11.98 24.50 55.03
N GLN A 28 -10.71 24.91 55.05
CA GLN A 28 -9.58 23.97 55.08
C GLN A 28 -9.38 23.42 56.51
N PRO A 29 -8.68 22.28 56.72
CA PRO A 29 -7.21 22.33 56.96
C PRO A 29 -6.47 21.09 56.38
N GLY A 30 -5.23 21.22 55.90
CA GLY A 30 -3.98 21.00 56.67
C GLY A 30 -3.15 19.90 55.95
N GLY A 31 -1.96 20.20 55.40
CA GLY A 31 -0.63 19.97 56.01
C GLY A 31 -0.11 18.56 55.63
N SER A 32 1.12 18.28 55.17
CA SER A 32 2.37 19.02 55.12
C SER A 32 3.40 18.31 54.19
N ASP A 33 4.52 19.00 53.91
CA ASP A 33 5.88 18.48 53.63
C ASP A 33 6.20 17.85 52.24
N VAL A 34 7.29 18.14 51.49
CA VAL A 34 8.59 18.79 51.73
C VAL A 34 9.11 19.43 50.42
N GLU A 35 9.76 20.59 50.56
CA GLU A 35 10.52 21.34 49.54
C GLU A 35 11.74 20.59 48.96
N ARG A 36 12.02 20.81 47.66
CA ARG A 36 13.38 20.85 47.12
C ARG A 36 13.51 21.90 46.02
N THR A 37 14.03 23.05 46.44
CA THR A 37 15.14 23.81 45.84
C THR A 37 15.25 23.92 44.32
N ILE A 38 14.90 25.08 43.76
CA ILE A 38 15.67 25.75 42.70
C ILE A 38 15.72 27.26 43.00
N GLY A 39 16.91 27.83 42.83
CA GLY A 39 17.38 29.14 43.26
C GLY A 39 16.58 30.35 42.79
N GLY A 40 16.74 31.41 43.58
CA GLY A 40 16.10 32.70 43.40
C GLY A 40 16.46 33.40 42.09
N VAL A 41 15.48 34.14 41.60
CA VAL A 41 15.65 35.24 40.66
C VAL A 41 15.02 36.46 41.31
N ASP A 42 15.78 37.54 41.33
CA ASP A 42 15.42 38.83 41.89
C ASP A 42 14.03 39.31 41.47
N SER A 43 13.38 39.97 42.43
CA SER A 43 12.18 40.79 42.30
C SER A 43 12.20 41.62 40.99
N ALA A 44 11.56 41.10 39.94
CA ALA A 44 11.26 41.88 38.75
C ALA A 44 10.25 42.98 39.13
N ALA A 45 10.68 44.22 38.91
CA ALA A 45 9.88 45.42 39.07
C ALA A 45 8.46 45.23 38.51
N ALA A 46 7.46 45.52 39.32
CA ALA A 46 6.08 45.63 38.87
C ALA A 46 6.01 46.72 37.80
N VAL A 47 5.96 46.32 36.53
CA VAL A 47 5.69 47.22 35.41
C VAL A 47 4.25 47.68 35.57
N SER A 48 4.05 48.88 36.11
CA SER A 48 2.78 49.57 36.09
C SER A 48 2.43 49.90 34.64
N ILE A 49 1.49 49.16 34.04
CA ILE A 49 0.96 49.46 32.72
C ILE A 49 0.09 50.73 32.85
N PRO A 50 0.40 51.83 32.15
CA PRO A 50 -0.44 53.03 32.18
C PRO A 50 -1.85 52.70 31.68
N LEU A 51 -2.87 53.15 32.41
CA LEU A 51 -4.30 53.05 32.06
C LEU A 51 -4.74 53.94 30.88
N ALA A 52 -3.79 54.50 30.13
CA ALA A 52 -4.09 55.21 28.89
C ALA A 52 -4.55 54.21 27.84
N PRO A 53 -5.60 54.51 27.03
CA PRO A 53 -5.97 53.65 25.91
C PRO A 53 -4.73 53.48 25.00
N PRO A 54 -4.35 52.23 24.65
CA PRO A 54 -3.16 51.99 23.85
C PRO A 54 -3.28 52.74 22.52
N GLU A 55 -2.23 53.47 22.14
CA GLU A 55 -2.16 54.12 20.82
C GLU A 55 -2.39 53.07 19.74
N ARG A 56 -3.49 53.21 19.00
CA ARG A 56 -3.84 52.32 17.89
C ARG A 56 -3.10 52.78 16.65
N GLY A 57 -2.47 51.83 15.94
CA GLY A 57 -1.85 52.10 14.63
C GLY A 57 -0.44 51.54 14.48
N TYR A 58 0.15 51.87 13.34
CA TYR A 58 1.48 51.44 12.92
C TYR A 58 2.30 52.65 12.52
N ARG A 59 3.50 52.79 13.08
CA ARG A 59 4.46 53.81 12.65
C ARG A 59 5.47 53.19 11.71
N VAL A 60 5.39 53.52 10.43
CA VAL A 60 6.37 53.07 9.42
C VAL A 60 7.72 53.71 9.70
N GLU A 61 8.79 52.92 9.74
CA GLU A 61 10.13 53.37 10.15
C GLU A 61 11.11 53.40 8.98
N ARG A 62 11.37 52.24 8.36
CA ARG A 62 12.37 52.12 7.29
C ARG A 62 11.94 51.12 6.22
N LEU A 63 12.40 51.34 4.99
CA LEU A 63 12.23 50.38 3.90
C LEU A 63 13.11 49.14 4.13
N LEU A 64 12.52 47.95 4.07
CA LEU A 64 13.21 46.67 4.16
C LEU A 64 13.54 46.09 2.78
N GLY A 65 12.63 46.25 1.82
CA GLY A 65 12.79 45.69 0.49
C GLY A 65 11.80 46.23 -0.53
N LYS A 66 12.18 46.13 -1.80
CA LYS A 66 11.44 46.63 -2.96
C LYS A 66 11.27 45.47 -3.95
N GLY A 67 10.05 44.93 -4.08
CA GLY A 67 9.71 43.86 -5.01
C GLY A 67 9.07 44.39 -6.31
N GLY A 68 8.65 43.46 -7.18
CA GLY A 68 8.02 43.76 -8.48
C GLY A 68 6.67 44.48 -8.38
N GLU A 69 5.88 44.19 -7.35
CA GLU A 69 4.53 44.74 -7.18
C GLU A 69 4.34 45.66 -5.97
N GLY A 70 5.31 45.65 -5.05
CA GLY A 70 5.15 46.35 -3.78
C GLY A 70 6.47 46.67 -3.10
N GLU A 71 6.34 47.42 -2.02
CA GLU A 71 7.41 47.80 -1.11
C GLU A 71 7.09 47.31 0.30
N VAL A 72 8.10 46.76 0.98
CA VAL A 72 7.97 46.25 2.35
C VAL A 72 8.75 47.17 3.27
N HIS A 73 8.07 47.71 4.26
CA HIS A 73 8.65 48.56 5.28
C HIS A 73 8.63 47.87 6.64
N GLN A 74 9.62 48.15 7.47
CA GLN A 74 9.54 47.92 8.91
C GLN A 74 8.61 48.98 9.50
N ALA A 75 7.71 48.56 10.38
CA ALA A 75 6.88 49.46 11.16
C ALA A 75 6.84 49.01 12.63
N LEU A 76 6.52 49.94 13.53
CA LEU A 76 6.25 49.66 14.94
C LEU A 76 4.75 49.63 15.17
N GLN A 77 4.22 48.51 15.65
CA GLN A 77 2.83 48.42 16.14
C GLN A 77 2.74 49.12 17.50
N LEU A 78 2.11 50.30 17.54
CA LEU A 78 2.16 51.21 18.69
C LEU A 78 1.57 50.59 19.96
N ALA A 79 0.44 49.88 19.83
CA ALA A 79 -0.26 49.26 20.95
C ALA A 79 0.57 48.25 21.76
N PHE A 80 1.57 47.61 21.14
CA PHE A 80 2.39 46.57 21.78
C PHE A 80 3.89 46.85 21.73
N GLY A 81 4.31 47.95 21.09
CA GLY A 81 5.74 48.23 20.84
C GLY A 81 6.44 47.15 19.99
N ARG A 82 5.70 46.39 19.17
CA ARG A 82 6.24 45.26 18.40
C ARG A 82 6.65 45.70 17.00
N ALA A 83 7.86 45.34 16.57
CA ALA A 83 8.29 45.53 15.19
C ALA A 83 7.58 44.55 14.24
N VAL A 84 7.00 45.06 13.17
CA VAL A 84 6.26 44.32 12.14
C VAL A 84 6.76 44.70 10.75
N ALA A 85 6.43 43.89 9.74
CA ALA A 85 6.66 44.22 8.34
C ALA A 85 5.33 44.62 7.68
N VAL A 86 5.34 45.68 6.89
CA VAL A 86 4.16 46.23 6.20
C VAL A 86 4.45 46.24 4.71
N LYS A 87 3.79 45.35 3.97
CA LYS A 87 3.82 45.32 2.50
C LYS A 87 2.75 46.26 1.96
N SER A 88 3.11 47.09 1.00
CA SER A 88 2.20 48.06 0.34
C SER A 88 2.42 47.99 -1.17
N LEU A 89 1.38 48.26 -1.97
CA LEU A 89 1.55 48.42 -3.42
C LEU A 89 2.35 49.69 -3.73
N ARG A 90 3.29 49.60 -4.68
CA ARG A 90 4.17 50.73 -5.02
C ARG A 90 3.44 51.81 -5.84
N ASN A 91 2.47 51.39 -6.66
CA ASN A 91 1.65 52.32 -7.44
C ASN A 91 0.62 52.99 -6.50
N PRO A 92 0.64 54.33 -6.33
CA PRO A 92 -0.34 55.04 -5.51
C PRO A 92 -1.75 55.02 -6.12
N THR A 93 -1.88 54.74 -7.42
CA THR A 93 -3.15 54.50 -8.11
C THR A 93 -3.15 53.11 -8.76
N PRO A 94 -3.16 52.03 -7.96
CA PRO A 94 -3.09 50.68 -8.48
C PRO A 94 -4.37 50.35 -9.27
N ASP A 95 -4.23 49.61 -10.36
CA ASP A 95 -5.38 49.19 -11.12
C ASP A 95 -6.24 48.19 -10.30
N PRO A 96 -7.53 47.99 -10.63
CA PRO A 96 -8.37 47.05 -9.91
C PRO A 96 -7.84 45.62 -9.88
N ARG A 97 -7.06 45.16 -10.89
CA ARG A 97 -6.47 43.82 -10.91
C ARG A 97 -5.37 43.70 -9.86
N GLN A 98 -4.50 44.70 -9.74
CA GLN A 98 -3.43 44.76 -8.74
C GLN A 98 -4.00 44.76 -7.31
N ILE A 99 -5.07 45.52 -7.07
CA ILE A 99 -5.76 45.53 -5.77
C ILE A 99 -6.37 44.15 -5.46
N ARG A 100 -7.06 43.53 -6.43
CA ARG A 100 -7.65 42.19 -6.25
C ARG A 100 -6.58 41.14 -5.96
N ARG A 101 -5.45 41.16 -6.66
CA ARG A 101 -4.34 40.24 -6.44
C ARG A 101 -3.71 40.41 -5.06
N PHE A 102 -3.51 41.65 -4.63
CA PHE A 102 -2.98 41.95 -3.30
C PHE A 102 -3.94 41.47 -2.18
N ARG A 103 -5.25 41.64 -2.36
CA ARG A 103 -6.26 41.09 -1.43
C ARG A 103 -6.28 39.56 -1.43
N ALA A 104 -6.19 38.94 -2.60
CA ALA A 104 -6.13 37.49 -2.72
C ALA A 104 -4.89 36.91 -2.05
N GLU A 105 -3.71 37.51 -2.26
CA GLU A 105 -2.46 37.12 -1.59
C GLU A 105 -2.60 37.21 -0.06
N ALA A 106 -3.14 38.33 0.45
CA ALA A 106 -3.37 38.53 1.86
C ALA A 106 -4.32 37.48 2.45
N ALA A 107 -5.42 37.19 1.75
CA ALA A 107 -6.42 36.20 2.17
C ALA A 107 -5.85 34.79 2.17
N VAL A 108 -5.17 34.37 1.10
CA VAL A 108 -4.53 33.05 1.01
C VAL A 108 -3.49 32.87 2.11
N THR A 109 -2.62 33.86 2.32
CA THR A 109 -1.58 33.77 3.36
C THR A 109 -2.19 33.71 4.76
N ALA A 110 -3.27 34.47 5.02
CA ALA A 110 -3.97 34.45 6.31
C ALA A 110 -4.63 33.09 6.63
N LEU A 111 -5.00 32.30 5.61
CA LEU A 111 -5.57 30.95 5.78
C LEU A 111 -4.50 29.88 6.07
N LEU A 112 -3.22 30.23 6.02
CA LEU A 112 -2.11 29.29 6.11
C LEU A 112 -1.31 29.48 7.41
N GLU A 113 -1.92 29.10 8.53
CA GLU A 113 -1.24 29.06 9.83
C GLU A 113 -0.33 27.83 9.98
N HIS A 114 0.97 28.01 9.75
CA HIS A 114 1.99 26.95 9.89
C HIS A 114 3.32 27.54 10.38
N PRO A 115 4.13 26.84 11.20
CA PRO A 115 5.41 27.34 11.70
C PRO A 115 6.41 27.74 10.60
N ASN A 116 6.25 27.18 9.39
CA ASN A 116 7.10 27.46 8.23
C ASN A 116 6.44 28.33 7.15
N ILE A 117 5.33 28.99 7.45
CA ILE A 117 4.66 29.97 6.57
C ILE A 117 4.62 31.31 7.30
N ILE A 118 4.82 32.41 6.56
CA ILE A 118 4.84 33.75 7.16
C ILE A 118 3.49 34.11 7.81
N PRO A 119 3.45 34.44 9.12
CA PRO A 119 2.21 34.86 9.76
C PRO A 119 1.78 36.26 9.31
N VAL A 120 0.53 36.39 8.90
CA VAL A 120 -0.16 37.67 8.68
C VAL A 120 -0.77 38.14 10.00
N HIS A 121 -0.75 39.45 10.24
CA HIS A 121 -1.27 40.07 11.46
C HIS A 121 -2.48 40.96 11.21
N ASP A 122 -2.52 41.67 10.08
CA ASP A 122 -3.59 42.61 9.76
C ASP A 122 -3.62 42.92 8.25
N LEU A 123 -4.77 43.28 7.70
CA LEU A 123 -4.95 43.85 6.36
C LEU A 123 -5.75 45.14 6.50
N ARG A 124 -5.11 46.28 6.21
CA ARG A 124 -5.67 47.60 6.50
C ARG A 124 -5.52 48.58 5.35
N VAL A 125 -6.30 49.65 5.39
CA VAL A 125 -6.10 50.84 4.55
C VAL A 125 -5.35 51.88 5.39
N ALA A 126 -4.28 52.44 4.84
CA ALA A 126 -3.53 53.53 5.47
C ALA A 126 -4.24 54.89 5.33
N GLU A 127 -3.74 55.92 6.01
CA GLU A 127 -4.31 57.27 5.92
C GLU A 127 -4.23 57.87 4.51
N ASP A 128 -3.35 57.34 3.67
CA ASP A 128 -3.17 57.73 2.26
C ASP A 128 -3.92 56.82 1.28
N ASP A 129 -4.96 56.12 1.75
CA ASP A 129 -5.79 55.16 0.99
C ASP A 129 -5.06 53.95 0.40
N ARG A 130 -3.78 53.73 0.75
CA ARG A 130 -3.05 52.55 0.29
C ARG A 130 -3.39 51.32 1.13
N LEU A 131 -3.68 50.20 0.45
CA LEU A 131 -3.86 48.91 1.09
C LEU A 131 -2.51 48.38 1.60
N GLN A 132 -2.48 47.98 2.86
CA GLN A 132 -1.30 47.54 3.60
C GLN A 132 -1.54 46.17 4.24
N LEU A 133 -0.66 45.22 3.93
CA LEU A 133 -0.61 43.90 4.56
C LEU A 133 0.45 43.92 5.67
N VAL A 134 0.01 43.74 6.91
CA VAL A 134 0.89 43.68 8.08
C VAL A 134 1.20 42.22 8.39
N MET A 135 2.49 41.90 8.51
CA MET A 135 2.98 40.54 8.74
C MET A 135 4.14 40.53 9.74
N LYS A 136 4.56 39.34 10.16
CA LYS A 136 5.74 39.17 11.03
C LYS A 136 6.98 39.80 10.38
N ARG A 137 7.73 40.61 11.13
CA ARG A 137 9.08 41.01 10.72
C ARG A 137 10.04 39.84 10.95
N VAL A 138 10.64 39.33 9.88
CA VAL A 138 11.68 38.30 9.95
C VAL A 138 13.05 38.97 10.04
N SER A 139 13.86 38.58 11.02
CA SER A 139 15.26 38.99 11.13
C SER A 139 16.13 37.83 10.62
N GLY A 140 16.68 37.98 9.42
CA GLY A 140 17.39 36.91 8.72
C GLY A 140 17.72 37.25 7.27
N GLN A 141 18.12 36.25 6.49
CA GLN A 141 18.46 36.37 5.07
C GLN A 141 17.47 35.59 4.20
N THR A 142 17.34 35.98 2.93
CA THR A 142 16.66 35.12 1.95
C THR A 142 17.48 33.87 1.71
N TRP A 143 16.84 32.75 1.39
CA TRP A 143 17.55 31.50 1.11
C TRP A 143 18.44 31.63 -0.13
N ARG A 144 18.04 32.46 -1.12
CA ARG A 144 18.92 32.87 -2.23
C ARG A 144 20.25 33.46 -1.74
N GLY A 145 20.20 34.42 -0.82
CA GLY A 145 21.42 35.01 -0.25
C GLY A 145 22.30 33.98 0.47
N LEU A 146 21.68 32.99 1.14
CA LEU A 146 22.43 31.91 1.79
C LEU A 146 23.08 30.95 0.80
N LEU A 147 22.40 30.62 -0.30
CA LEU A 147 22.97 29.84 -1.40
C LEU A 147 24.14 30.57 -2.05
N ASP A 148 24.10 31.91 -2.09
CA ASP A 148 25.19 32.77 -2.56
C ASP A 148 26.34 32.93 -1.54
N GLY A 149 26.28 32.21 -0.41
CA GLY A 149 27.34 32.16 0.61
C GLY A 149 27.20 33.18 1.74
N ALA A 150 26.10 33.93 1.83
CA ALA A 150 25.84 34.78 2.99
C ALA A 150 25.58 33.92 4.24
N PRO A 151 26.05 34.32 5.43
CA PRO A 151 25.68 33.65 6.67
C PRO A 151 24.24 34.01 7.09
N PRO A 152 23.53 33.11 7.80
CA PRO A 152 22.15 33.34 8.26
C PRO A 152 22.00 34.46 9.29
N GLY A 153 23.10 34.91 9.89
CA GLY A 153 23.11 36.02 10.82
C GLY A 153 24.53 36.48 11.16
N PRO A 154 24.67 37.62 11.85
CA PRO A 154 25.96 38.13 12.28
C PRO A 154 26.73 37.09 13.10
N GLY A 155 28.00 36.86 12.76
CA GLY A 155 28.86 35.91 13.47
C GLY A 155 28.60 34.42 13.20
N ARG A 156 27.66 34.07 12.31
CA ARG A 156 27.44 32.67 11.88
C ARG A 156 28.25 32.34 10.63
N ARG A 157 28.52 31.04 10.43
CA ARG A 157 29.12 30.53 9.18
C ARG A 157 28.05 30.33 8.10
N PRO A 158 28.41 30.33 6.81
CA PRO A 158 27.54 29.85 5.74
C PRO A 158 27.05 28.42 6.03
N LEU A 159 25.84 28.12 5.57
CA LEU A 159 25.24 26.80 5.73
C LEU A 159 25.99 25.76 4.88
N ASN A 160 26.07 24.53 5.38
CA ASN A 160 26.57 23.40 4.63
C ASN A 160 25.43 22.72 3.83
N GLY A 161 25.76 21.73 3.00
CA GLY A 161 24.79 21.05 2.16
C GLY A 161 23.66 20.35 2.93
N GLU A 162 23.96 19.72 4.07
CA GLU A 162 22.95 19.05 4.91
C GLU A 162 22.00 20.07 5.55
N GLU A 163 22.53 21.18 6.06
CA GLU A 163 21.74 22.29 6.63
C GLU A 163 20.81 22.93 5.58
N HIS A 164 21.24 23.01 4.32
CA HIS A 164 20.34 23.48 3.26
C HIS A 164 19.25 22.43 2.90
N ILE A 165 19.54 21.13 2.99
CA ILE A 165 18.51 20.08 2.85
C ILE A 165 17.50 20.19 4.00
N GLU A 166 17.93 20.51 5.22
CA GLU A 166 17.01 20.76 6.34
C GLU A 166 16.12 21.99 6.11
N VAL A 167 16.65 23.05 5.50
CA VAL A 167 15.84 24.20 5.05
C VAL A 167 14.81 23.76 4.01
N LEU A 168 15.22 22.98 3.00
CA LEU A 168 14.31 22.43 1.99
C LEU A 168 13.22 21.57 2.62
N LEU A 169 13.53 20.74 3.62
CA LEU A 169 12.55 19.91 4.32
C LEU A 169 11.48 20.75 5.02
N LYS A 170 11.86 21.85 5.66
CA LYS A 170 10.90 22.80 6.28
C LYS A 170 10.02 23.50 5.24
N VAL A 171 10.57 23.79 4.05
CA VAL A 171 9.79 24.31 2.92
C VAL A 171 8.83 23.22 2.41
N CYS A 172 9.26 21.97 2.29
CA CYS A 172 8.39 20.86 1.93
C CYS A 172 7.24 20.68 2.92
N ASP A 173 7.48 20.84 4.22
CA ASP A 173 6.44 20.76 5.25
C ASP A 173 5.41 21.89 5.10
N ALA A 174 5.86 23.13 4.85
CA ALA A 174 4.99 24.26 4.55
C ALA A 174 4.12 24.04 3.29
N VAL A 175 4.74 23.58 2.20
CA VAL A 175 4.04 23.37 0.92
C VAL A 175 3.09 22.18 1.02
N SER A 176 3.49 21.08 1.67
CA SER A 176 2.62 19.94 1.92
C SER A 176 1.39 20.33 2.75
N PHE A 177 1.56 21.22 3.72
CA PHE A 177 0.45 21.77 4.49
C PHE A 177 -0.50 22.61 3.62
N ALA A 178 0.03 23.50 2.78
CA ALA A 178 -0.79 24.28 1.85
C ALA A 178 -1.56 23.39 0.85
N HIS A 179 -0.90 22.35 0.31
CA HIS A 179 -1.54 21.35 -0.56
C HIS A 179 -2.69 20.62 0.14
N SER A 180 -2.56 20.31 1.43
CA SER A 180 -3.65 19.68 2.21
C SER A 180 -4.88 20.59 2.37
N ARG A 181 -4.72 21.90 2.19
CA ARG A 181 -5.81 22.90 2.15
C ARG A 181 -6.25 23.26 0.73
N GLY A 182 -5.77 22.52 -0.27
CA GLY A 182 -6.07 22.77 -1.68
C GLY A 182 -5.40 24.03 -2.23
N ILE A 183 -4.33 24.54 -1.62
CA ILE A 183 -3.64 25.76 -2.06
C ILE A 183 -2.30 25.40 -2.69
N LEU A 184 -2.11 25.75 -3.97
CA LEU A 184 -0.85 25.62 -4.71
C LEU A 184 -0.05 26.91 -4.61
N HIS A 185 1.28 26.83 -4.51
CA HIS A 185 2.13 28.02 -4.41
C HIS A 185 2.47 28.62 -5.79
N ARG A 186 2.82 27.80 -6.79
CA ARG A 186 3.11 28.16 -8.19
C ARG A 186 4.33 29.06 -8.48
N ASP A 187 4.89 29.73 -7.48
CA ASP A 187 6.12 30.57 -7.56
C ASP A 187 7.17 30.19 -6.50
N LEU A 188 7.44 28.89 -6.31
CA LEU A 188 8.47 28.44 -5.37
C LEU A 188 9.87 28.74 -5.91
N LYS A 189 10.64 29.54 -5.15
CA LYS A 189 12.03 29.89 -5.45
C LYS A 189 12.78 30.30 -4.17
N PRO A 190 14.13 30.27 -4.14
CA PRO A 190 14.90 30.59 -2.94
C PRO A 190 14.72 32.04 -2.45
N GLU A 191 14.33 32.97 -3.32
CA GLU A 191 14.02 34.36 -2.96
C GLU A 191 12.74 34.48 -2.12
N ASN A 192 11.81 33.53 -2.28
CA ASN A 192 10.54 33.47 -1.57
C ASN A 192 10.64 32.68 -0.26
N VAL A 193 11.85 32.39 0.23
CA VAL A 193 12.07 31.72 1.52
C VAL A 193 13.02 32.55 2.35
N MET A 194 12.63 32.86 3.58
CA MET A 194 13.51 33.51 4.56
C MET A 194 13.96 32.52 5.62
N VAL A 195 15.25 32.59 5.96
CA VAL A 195 15.85 31.85 7.06
C VAL A 195 16.25 32.84 8.13
N GLY A 196 15.63 32.74 9.29
CA GLY A 196 15.88 33.62 10.42
C GLY A 196 17.16 33.26 11.17
N GLU A 197 17.63 34.20 11.98
CA GLU A 197 18.88 34.08 12.75
C GLU A 197 18.88 32.87 13.72
N HIS A 198 17.70 32.40 14.14
CA HIS A 198 17.53 31.28 15.07
C HIS A 198 17.14 29.97 14.37
N GLY A 199 17.24 29.92 13.03
CA GLY A 199 16.95 28.73 12.24
C GLY A 199 15.47 28.52 11.92
N GLU A 200 14.61 29.53 12.16
CA GLU A 200 13.28 29.52 11.57
C GLU A 200 13.37 29.60 10.04
N VAL A 201 12.48 28.89 9.34
CA VAL A 201 12.39 28.91 7.87
C VAL A 201 10.97 29.25 7.53
N LEU A 202 10.76 30.34 6.79
CA LEU A 202 9.45 30.88 6.48
C LEU A 202 9.31 31.01 4.96
N VAL A 203 8.33 30.32 4.39
CA VAL A 203 7.90 30.52 3.01
C VAL A 203 7.07 31.81 2.95
N MET A 204 7.46 32.66 2.01
CA MET A 204 6.95 34.01 1.77
C MET A 204 6.24 34.05 0.40
N ASP A 205 5.43 35.09 0.18
CA ASP A 205 4.90 35.48 -1.14
C ASP A 205 4.00 34.43 -1.84
N TRP A 206 2.74 34.40 -1.43
CA TRP A 206 1.68 33.55 -2.01
C TRP A 206 0.95 34.25 -3.17
N GLY A 207 1.57 35.25 -3.81
CA GLY A 207 0.90 36.14 -4.78
C GLY A 207 0.43 35.46 -6.07
N LEU A 208 0.97 34.30 -6.42
CA LEU A 208 0.55 33.47 -7.57
C LEU A 208 -0.19 32.19 -7.14
N ALA A 209 -0.57 32.09 -5.86
CA ALA A 209 -1.19 30.89 -5.33
C ALA A 209 -2.54 30.59 -5.99
N LYS A 210 -2.84 29.30 -6.18
CA LYS A 210 -4.11 28.83 -6.77
C LYS A 210 -4.85 27.97 -5.77
N VAL A 211 -6.12 28.30 -5.50
CA VAL A 211 -7.02 27.47 -4.69
C VAL A 211 -7.69 26.43 -5.60
N MET A 212 -7.61 25.16 -5.22
CA MET A 212 -8.12 24.01 -5.96
C MET A 212 -9.44 23.55 -5.31
N GLY A 213 -10.56 23.64 -6.03
CA GLY A 213 -11.88 23.16 -5.58
C GLY A 213 -12.86 24.27 -5.18
N ALA A 214 -14.12 23.87 -4.92
CA ALA A 214 -15.28 24.77 -4.76
C ALA A 214 -15.44 25.42 -3.37
N ALA A 215 -14.48 25.23 -2.45
CA ALA A 215 -14.48 25.88 -1.14
C ALA A 215 -13.71 27.20 -1.21
N GLU A 216 -14.29 28.19 -1.91
CA GLU A 216 -13.74 29.55 -1.87
C GLU A 216 -14.08 30.21 -0.52
N PRO A 217 -13.10 30.73 0.22
CA PRO A 217 -13.35 31.50 1.43
C PRO A 217 -14.01 32.83 1.05
N ARG A 218 -15.28 33.02 1.47
CA ARG A 218 -15.99 34.29 1.36
C ARG A 218 -15.41 35.28 2.38
N LEU A 219 -14.83 36.38 1.90
CA LEU A 219 -14.61 37.57 2.73
C LEU A 219 -15.94 38.33 2.80
N ASP A 220 -16.53 38.45 4.00
CA ASP A 220 -17.82 39.11 4.30
C ASP A 220 -17.75 40.64 4.12
N SER A 221 -17.43 41.11 2.92
CA SER A 221 -17.41 42.55 2.61
C SER A 221 -17.81 42.80 1.16
N GLY A 222 -19.05 42.47 0.79
CA GLY A 222 -19.79 43.08 -0.32
C GLY A 222 -19.13 43.14 -1.71
N SER A 223 -18.05 42.41 -1.97
CA SER A 223 -17.33 42.40 -3.24
C SER A 223 -17.28 40.98 -3.80
N ASP A 224 -17.79 40.80 -5.02
CA ASP A 224 -17.75 39.58 -5.85
C ASP A 224 -16.31 39.16 -6.20
N LEU A 225 -15.49 38.84 -5.20
CA LEU A 225 -14.13 38.37 -5.35
C LEU A 225 -14.13 36.85 -5.43
N LYS A 226 -14.24 36.29 -6.63
CA LYS A 226 -13.87 34.89 -6.91
C LYS A 226 -12.35 34.78 -6.84
N LEU A 227 -11.82 34.02 -5.87
CA LEU A 227 -10.37 33.81 -5.72
C LEU A 227 -9.76 33.05 -6.90
N SER A 228 -10.54 32.22 -7.59
CA SER A 228 -10.13 31.50 -8.81
C SER A 228 -9.93 32.43 -10.02
N GLU A 229 -10.83 33.39 -10.26
CA GLU A 229 -10.78 34.28 -11.43
C GLU A 229 -9.63 35.31 -11.36
N ALA A 230 -9.16 35.68 -10.16
CA ALA A 230 -8.04 36.63 -10.02
C ALA A 230 -6.69 36.06 -10.51
N ALA A 231 -6.53 34.73 -10.51
CA ALA A 231 -5.30 34.04 -10.93
C ALA A 231 -5.33 33.53 -12.39
N ASP A 232 -6.51 33.48 -13.03
CA ASP A 232 -6.71 32.88 -14.35
C ASP A 232 -6.62 33.89 -15.52
N HIS A 233 -6.54 35.19 -15.26
CA HIS A 233 -6.54 36.24 -16.29
C HIS A 233 -5.16 36.60 -16.91
N GLU A 234 -4.10 35.81 -16.69
CA GLU A 234 -2.74 36.13 -17.19
C GLU A 234 -2.22 35.25 -18.35
N THR A 235 -2.98 34.29 -18.87
CA THR A 235 -2.61 33.59 -20.13
C THR A 235 -3.02 34.39 -21.38
N LEU A 236 -2.49 35.59 -21.54
CA LEU A 236 -2.28 36.18 -22.86
C LEU A 236 -0.82 35.89 -23.25
N ALA A 237 -0.66 35.11 -24.32
CA ALA A 237 0.64 34.68 -24.83
C ALA A 237 1.67 35.83 -24.87
N GLY A 238 2.72 35.75 -24.05
CA GLY A 238 3.95 36.53 -24.25
C GLY A 238 4.42 37.46 -23.14
N THR A 239 3.77 37.53 -21.97
CA THR A 239 4.32 38.25 -20.80
C THR A 239 4.48 37.29 -19.63
N ALA A 240 5.66 36.66 -19.51
CA ALA A 240 5.96 35.78 -18.39
C ALA A 240 6.14 36.63 -17.12
N VAL A 241 5.15 36.60 -16.24
CA VAL A 241 5.28 37.06 -14.85
C VAL A 241 5.68 35.85 -14.01
N GLY A 242 6.86 35.94 -13.38
CA GLY A 242 7.51 34.85 -12.65
C GLY A 242 8.97 34.67 -13.08
N THR A 243 9.74 33.86 -12.37
CA THR A 243 11.11 33.50 -12.75
C THR A 243 11.07 32.17 -13.51
N PRO A 244 11.12 32.14 -14.87
CA PRO A 244 10.75 30.93 -15.62
C PRO A 244 11.58 29.69 -15.33
N ALA A 245 12.79 29.86 -14.80
CA ALA A 245 13.68 28.77 -14.43
C ALA A 245 13.11 27.82 -13.37
N TYR A 246 12.13 28.26 -12.55
CA TYR A 246 11.51 27.43 -11.50
C TYR A 246 10.11 26.93 -11.89
N MET A 247 9.58 27.34 -13.06
CA MET A 247 8.28 26.86 -13.54
C MET A 247 8.35 25.39 -13.94
N SER A 248 7.26 24.65 -13.75
CA SER A 248 7.12 23.34 -14.35
C SER A 248 6.86 23.43 -15.87
N PRO A 249 7.13 22.36 -16.65
CA PRO A 249 6.86 22.34 -18.09
C PRO A 249 5.40 22.67 -18.44
N GLU A 250 4.44 22.17 -17.67
CA GLU A 250 3.01 22.46 -17.85
C GLU A 250 2.66 23.93 -17.52
N GLN A 251 3.31 24.54 -16.53
CA GLN A 251 3.17 25.99 -16.26
C GLN A 251 3.76 26.82 -17.41
N ALA A 252 4.95 26.48 -17.90
CA ALA A 252 5.64 27.20 -18.96
C ALA A 252 4.90 27.14 -20.32
N ARG A 253 4.09 26.10 -20.53
CA ARG A 253 3.21 25.96 -21.70
C ARG A 253 1.83 26.59 -21.55
N GLY A 254 1.47 27.05 -20.34
CA GLY A 254 0.13 27.56 -20.06
C GLY A 254 -0.94 26.47 -20.03
N GLU A 255 -0.59 25.21 -19.75
CA GLU A 255 -1.52 24.08 -19.62
C GLU A 255 -2.25 24.14 -18.26
N LEU A 256 -3.05 25.19 -18.02
CA LEU A 256 -3.65 25.51 -16.71
C LEU A 256 -4.46 24.38 -16.05
N LEU A 257 -5.05 23.49 -16.85
CA LEU A 257 -5.80 22.32 -16.37
C LEU A 257 -4.90 21.17 -15.87
N ARG A 258 -3.62 21.17 -16.26
CA ARG A 258 -2.62 20.18 -15.85
C ARG A 258 -1.72 20.67 -14.71
N VAL A 259 -1.82 21.96 -14.36
CA VAL A 259 -1.11 22.54 -13.20
C VAL A 259 -1.81 22.11 -11.93
N ASP A 260 -1.16 21.24 -11.17
CA ASP A 260 -1.59 20.75 -9.86
C ASP A 260 -0.43 20.80 -8.85
N HIS A 261 -0.56 20.15 -7.70
CA HIS A 261 0.45 20.11 -6.64
C HIS A 261 1.81 19.54 -7.10
N ARG A 262 1.85 18.76 -8.18
CA ARG A 262 3.08 18.20 -8.77
C ARG A 262 3.88 19.25 -9.55
N SER A 263 3.29 20.42 -9.84
CA SER A 263 4.03 21.58 -10.35
C SER A 263 4.92 22.20 -9.27
N ASP A 264 4.46 22.27 -8.01
CA ASP A 264 5.28 22.73 -6.89
C ASP A 264 6.41 21.74 -6.55
N VAL A 265 6.18 20.42 -6.71
CA VAL A 265 7.22 19.38 -6.61
C VAL A 265 8.36 19.65 -7.60
N TYR A 266 8.03 20.06 -8.83
CA TYR A 266 9.03 20.41 -9.84
C TYR A 266 9.88 21.61 -9.40
N GLY A 267 9.24 22.67 -8.92
CA GLY A 267 9.92 23.86 -8.40
C GLY A 267 10.88 23.53 -7.25
N LEU A 268 10.46 22.68 -6.31
CA LEU A 268 11.32 22.17 -5.24
C LEU A 268 12.49 21.33 -5.79
N GLY A 269 12.25 20.55 -6.85
CA GLY A 269 13.28 19.82 -7.58
C GLY A 269 14.34 20.73 -8.21
N VAL A 270 13.92 21.85 -8.82
CA VAL A 270 14.82 22.87 -9.37
C VAL A 270 15.67 23.50 -8.26
N ILE A 271 15.07 23.82 -7.11
CA ILE A 271 15.79 24.36 -5.95
C ILE A 271 16.83 23.35 -5.44
N LEU A 272 16.44 22.07 -5.31
CA LEU A 272 17.35 21.00 -4.90
C LEU A 272 18.50 20.81 -5.90
N TYR A 273 18.22 20.87 -7.20
CA TYR A 273 19.24 20.83 -8.25
C TYR A 273 20.24 21.96 -8.07
N GLU A 274 19.75 23.20 -7.94
CA GLU A 274 20.61 24.38 -7.86
C GLU A 274 21.46 24.38 -6.59
N MET A 275 20.89 23.97 -5.47
CA MET A 275 21.61 23.81 -4.21
C MET A 275 22.79 22.83 -4.32
N ILE A 276 22.62 21.73 -5.05
CA ILE A 276 23.64 20.69 -5.18
C ILE A 276 24.67 21.06 -6.26
N ALA A 277 24.20 21.56 -7.41
CA ALA A 277 25.05 21.86 -8.56
C ALA A 277 25.75 23.21 -8.45
N ASP A 278 25.29 24.09 -7.56
CA ASP A 278 25.70 25.50 -7.47
C ASP A 278 25.54 26.20 -8.83
N ALA A 279 24.53 25.79 -9.59
CA ALA A 279 24.24 26.24 -10.95
C ALA A 279 22.77 25.97 -11.30
N SER A 280 22.18 26.84 -12.11
CA SER A 280 20.82 26.64 -12.63
C SER A 280 20.78 25.48 -13.63
N PRO A 281 19.70 24.68 -13.64
CA PRO A 281 19.50 23.62 -14.64
C PRO A 281 19.26 24.17 -16.06
N TYR A 282 18.86 25.44 -16.18
CA TYR A 282 18.58 26.14 -17.43
C TYR A 282 19.52 27.32 -17.65
N VAL A 283 19.64 27.74 -18.92
CA VAL A 283 20.41 28.93 -19.30
C VAL A 283 19.70 30.18 -18.79
N ARG A 284 20.38 30.99 -17.98
CA ARG A 284 19.88 32.28 -17.47
C ARG A 284 20.16 33.41 -18.50
N GLY A 285 19.29 34.41 -18.57
CA GLY A 285 19.54 35.68 -19.29
C GLY A 285 18.59 35.99 -20.47
N ASP A 286 17.98 34.99 -21.10
CA ASP A 286 16.93 35.18 -22.12
C ASP A 286 15.65 34.46 -21.71
N LEU A 287 14.66 35.25 -21.28
CA LEU A 287 13.36 34.79 -20.79
C LEU A 287 12.68 33.82 -21.76
N ARG A 288 12.69 34.12 -23.07
CA ARG A 288 12.04 33.28 -24.08
C ARG A 288 12.77 31.97 -24.25
N ARG A 289 14.10 32.00 -24.21
CA ARG A 289 14.93 30.80 -24.29
C ARG A 289 14.76 29.90 -23.07
N THR A 290 14.74 30.47 -21.87
CA THR A 290 14.50 29.70 -20.64
C THR A 290 13.12 29.06 -20.64
N VAL A 291 12.06 29.81 -21.00
CA VAL A 291 10.70 29.26 -21.14
C VAL A 291 10.67 28.12 -22.17
N ALA A 292 11.33 28.28 -23.33
CA ALA A 292 11.40 27.23 -24.33
C ALA A 292 12.11 25.96 -23.82
N GLN A 293 13.21 26.10 -23.07
CA GLN A 293 13.91 24.97 -22.45
C GLN A 293 13.04 24.24 -21.43
N VAL A 294 12.38 24.99 -20.53
CA VAL A 294 11.49 24.44 -19.51
C VAL A 294 10.29 23.74 -20.15
N SER A 295 9.62 24.39 -21.10
CA SER A 295 8.49 23.81 -21.85
C SER A 295 8.88 22.54 -22.61
N ALA A 296 10.12 22.44 -23.10
CA ALA A 296 10.64 21.25 -23.77
C ALA A 296 11.22 20.19 -22.81
N GLY A 297 11.29 20.46 -21.50
CA GLY A 297 11.89 19.55 -20.53
C GLY A 297 13.40 19.41 -20.67
N GLN A 298 14.05 20.38 -21.32
CA GLN A 298 15.47 20.36 -21.64
C GLN A 298 16.28 21.03 -20.53
N TRP A 299 16.69 20.23 -19.54
CA TRP A 299 17.59 20.65 -18.48
C TRP A 299 18.88 19.82 -18.46
N ALA A 300 19.97 20.40 -17.97
CA ALA A 300 21.25 19.70 -17.88
C ALA A 300 21.21 18.63 -16.77
N PRO A 301 21.43 17.33 -17.05
CA PRO A 301 21.40 16.30 -16.01
C PRO A 301 22.41 16.57 -14.88
N ILE A 302 21.99 16.41 -13.63
CA ILE A 302 22.83 16.76 -12.47
C ILE A 302 24.13 15.94 -12.41
N SER A 303 24.07 14.69 -12.87
CA SER A 303 25.23 13.79 -12.97
C SER A 303 26.31 14.24 -13.97
N LYS A 304 25.97 15.16 -14.87
CA LYS A 304 26.92 15.75 -15.83
C LYS A 304 27.54 17.05 -15.35
N GLN A 305 27.14 17.56 -14.18
CA GLN A 305 27.70 18.79 -13.64
C GLN A 305 29.09 18.53 -13.03
N PRO A 306 30.10 19.37 -13.29
CA PRO A 306 31.47 19.16 -12.80
C PRO A 306 31.56 18.98 -11.28
N LYS A 307 30.78 19.74 -10.51
CA LYS A 307 30.74 19.68 -9.03
C LYS A 307 29.99 18.46 -8.47
N CYS A 308 29.22 17.76 -9.31
CA CYS A 308 28.33 16.67 -8.89
C CYS A 308 28.87 15.29 -9.26
N ARG A 309 30.14 15.18 -9.65
CA ARG A 309 30.74 13.91 -10.11
C ARG A 309 30.72 12.82 -9.03
N ASP A 310 30.90 13.23 -7.77
CA ASP A 310 30.88 12.37 -6.59
C ASP A 310 29.53 12.40 -5.84
N LEU A 311 28.49 12.99 -6.45
CA LEU A 311 27.17 13.09 -5.85
C LEU A 311 26.59 11.69 -5.59
N PRO A 312 26.08 11.39 -4.38
CA PRO A 312 25.42 10.11 -4.13
C PRO A 312 24.28 9.87 -5.12
N ARG A 313 24.31 8.71 -5.80
CA ARG A 313 23.31 8.33 -6.82
C ARG A 313 21.86 8.45 -6.35
N ARG A 314 21.65 8.23 -5.05
CA ARG A 314 20.35 8.39 -4.37
C ARG A 314 19.83 9.81 -4.45
N LEU A 315 20.68 10.78 -4.10
CA LEU A 315 20.31 12.19 -4.13
C LEU A 315 20.12 12.69 -5.56
N ALA A 316 20.95 12.22 -6.50
CA ALA A 316 20.73 12.46 -7.92
C ALA A 316 19.38 11.92 -8.40
N ALA A 317 18.98 10.72 -7.96
CA ALA A 317 17.70 10.13 -8.31
C ALA A 317 16.51 10.93 -7.78
N VAL A 318 16.60 11.48 -6.55
CA VAL A 318 15.57 12.38 -5.99
C VAL A 318 15.39 13.61 -6.89
N VAL A 319 16.49 14.25 -7.33
CA VAL A 319 16.45 15.39 -8.27
C VAL A 319 15.80 14.99 -9.59
N HIS A 320 16.23 13.88 -10.19
CA HIS A 320 15.69 13.41 -11.47
C HIS A 320 14.19 13.08 -11.40
N LYS A 321 13.74 12.47 -10.30
CA LYS A 321 12.32 12.16 -10.08
C LYS A 321 11.50 13.43 -9.87
N ALA A 322 11.96 14.37 -9.03
CA ALA A 322 11.25 15.63 -8.80
C ALA A 322 11.12 16.49 -10.08
N MET A 323 12.17 16.51 -10.92
CA MET A 323 12.22 17.26 -12.17
C MET A 323 11.82 16.45 -13.41
N ALA A 324 11.09 15.32 -13.24
CA ALA A 324 10.62 14.53 -14.37
C ALA A 324 9.69 15.37 -15.26
N PHE A 325 9.78 15.17 -16.58
CA PHE A 325 9.03 15.98 -17.54
C PHE A 325 7.52 15.80 -17.41
N SER A 326 7.05 14.55 -17.35
CA SER A 326 5.66 14.24 -17.07
C SER A 326 5.35 14.41 -15.59
N PRO A 327 4.25 15.05 -15.20
CA PRO A 327 3.79 15.09 -13.81
C PRO A 327 3.59 13.70 -13.18
N ASP A 328 3.17 12.71 -13.96
CA ASP A 328 2.93 11.34 -13.47
C ASP A 328 4.21 10.60 -13.06
N ASP A 329 5.36 11.00 -13.60
CA ASP A 329 6.67 10.41 -13.27
C ASP A 329 7.33 11.07 -12.05
N ARG A 330 6.73 12.15 -11.53
CA ARG A 330 7.23 12.87 -10.34
C ARG A 330 6.79 12.19 -9.05
N TYR A 331 7.27 12.70 -7.92
CA TYR A 331 6.60 12.42 -6.65
C TYR A 331 5.15 12.91 -6.72
N GLN A 332 4.21 12.05 -6.34
CA GLN A 332 2.80 12.42 -6.38
C GLN A 332 2.47 13.40 -5.27
N HIS A 333 3.22 13.40 -4.17
CA HIS A 333 3.07 14.40 -3.10
C HIS A 333 4.42 14.95 -2.64
N VAL A 334 4.45 16.22 -2.19
CA VAL A 334 5.64 16.85 -1.62
C VAL A 334 6.16 16.09 -0.38
N SER A 335 5.25 15.48 0.39
CA SER A 335 5.57 14.63 1.53
C SER A 335 6.40 13.39 1.15
N GLU A 336 6.23 12.84 -0.06
CA GLU A 336 7.03 11.71 -0.55
C GLU A 336 8.46 12.14 -0.87
N MET A 337 8.64 13.30 -1.51
CA MET A 337 9.97 13.88 -1.74
C MET A 337 10.67 14.19 -0.42
N ALA A 338 9.93 14.74 0.55
CA ALA A 338 10.46 14.98 1.90
C ALA A 338 10.86 13.68 2.62
N ALA A 339 10.08 12.60 2.46
CA ALA A 339 10.40 11.29 3.03
C ALA A 339 11.70 10.73 2.45
N ASP A 340 11.90 10.82 1.13
CA ASP A 340 13.15 10.41 0.48
C ASP A 340 14.36 11.24 0.94
N LEU A 341 14.20 12.56 1.11
CA LEU A 341 15.26 13.43 1.61
C LEU A 341 15.60 13.14 3.08
N ARG A 342 14.60 12.90 3.94
CA ARG A 342 14.81 12.47 5.33
C ARG A 342 15.49 11.10 5.40
N ALA A 343 15.07 10.16 4.55
CA ALA A 343 15.71 8.85 4.46
C ALA A 343 17.16 8.98 3.99
N PHE A 344 17.46 9.86 3.05
CA PHE A 344 18.81 10.16 2.61
C PHE A 344 19.69 10.71 3.75
N LEU A 345 19.22 11.72 4.49
CA LEU A 345 19.94 12.27 5.66
C LEU A 345 20.16 11.21 6.76
N ALA A 346 19.22 10.27 6.93
CA ALA A 346 19.35 9.16 7.88
C ALA A 346 20.20 7.98 7.37
N GLY A 347 20.83 8.09 6.19
CA GLY A 347 21.59 7.01 5.54
C GLY A 347 20.73 5.82 5.08
N GLY A 348 19.43 6.01 4.99
CA GLY A 348 18.40 5.07 4.56
C GLY A 348 18.33 4.87 3.04
N ALA A 349 17.43 3.98 2.62
CA ALA A 349 17.10 3.80 1.21
C ALA A 349 16.13 4.90 0.76
N VAL A 350 16.27 5.38 -0.48
CA VAL A 350 15.33 6.34 -1.08
C VAL A 350 14.50 5.64 -2.13
N THR A 351 13.20 5.92 -2.20
CA THR A 351 12.28 5.27 -3.14
C THR A 351 12.58 5.63 -4.59
N ALA A 352 13.17 6.81 -4.84
CA ALA A 352 13.60 7.21 -6.19
C ALA A 352 14.74 6.36 -6.77
N TYR A 353 15.46 5.57 -5.97
CA TYR A 353 16.61 4.80 -6.44
C TYR A 353 16.42 3.30 -6.15
N ARG A 354 16.35 2.49 -7.21
CA ARG A 354 16.44 1.03 -7.08
C ARG A 354 17.88 0.64 -6.73
N GLU A 355 18.11 0.33 -5.46
CA GLU A 355 19.42 -0.14 -4.97
C GLU A 355 19.75 -1.52 -5.54
N SER A 356 21.01 -1.72 -5.93
CA SER A 356 21.52 -3.05 -6.20
C SER A 356 21.84 -3.81 -4.89
N LEU A 357 21.95 -5.13 -4.96
CA LEU A 357 22.36 -5.95 -3.80
C LEU A 357 23.72 -5.51 -3.24
N PHE A 358 24.64 -5.08 -4.10
CA PHE A 358 25.95 -4.56 -3.71
C PHE A 358 25.85 -3.23 -2.94
N ASP A 359 24.99 -2.31 -3.38
CA ASP A 359 24.77 -1.02 -2.69
C ASP A 359 24.17 -1.21 -1.29
N THR A 360 23.32 -2.22 -1.14
CA THR A 360 22.70 -2.59 0.14
C THR A 360 23.73 -3.16 1.11
N ILE A 361 24.59 -4.06 0.63
CA ILE A 361 25.66 -4.68 1.42
C ILE A 361 26.70 -3.64 1.85
N ALA A 362 27.13 -2.73 0.96
CA ALA A 362 28.09 -1.68 1.27
C ALA A 362 27.59 -0.75 2.39
N ARG A 363 26.29 -0.42 2.39
CA ARG A 363 25.66 0.37 3.47
C ARG A 363 25.56 -0.37 4.78
N LEU A 364 25.11 -1.62 4.76
CA LEU A 364 25.04 -2.45 5.97
C LEU A 364 26.43 -2.62 6.58
N HIS A 365 27.46 -2.78 5.74
CA HIS A 365 28.85 -2.80 6.17
C HIS A 365 29.28 -1.48 6.84
N ALA A 366 28.99 -0.32 6.23
CA ALA A 366 29.30 0.98 6.79
C ALA A 366 28.56 1.25 8.12
N ARG A 367 27.29 0.86 8.22
CA ARG A 367 26.41 1.11 9.39
C ARG A 367 26.66 0.13 10.54
N HIS A 368 27.03 -1.11 10.25
CA HIS A 368 27.12 -2.21 11.23
C HIS A 368 28.48 -2.93 11.24
N ARG A 369 29.58 -2.24 10.88
CA ARG A 369 30.94 -2.84 10.81
C ARG A 369 31.33 -3.68 12.03
N ARG A 370 30.89 -3.29 13.23
CA ARG A 370 31.18 -3.99 14.49
C ARG A 370 30.37 -5.28 14.65
N LEU A 371 29.07 -5.26 14.34
CA LEU A 371 28.21 -6.44 14.42
C LEU A 371 28.56 -7.48 13.37
N LEU A 372 28.90 -7.05 12.15
CA LEU A 372 29.35 -7.95 11.09
C LEU A 372 30.71 -8.58 11.40
N ALA A 373 31.62 -7.87 12.09
CA ALA A 373 32.86 -8.46 12.57
C ALA A 373 32.62 -9.55 13.63
N VAL A 374 31.68 -9.33 14.57
CA VAL A 374 31.30 -10.34 15.57
C VAL A 374 30.62 -11.54 14.91
N ALA A 375 29.69 -11.32 13.98
CA ALA A 375 29.03 -12.40 13.24
C ALA A 375 30.02 -13.21 12.39
N GLY A 376 30.98 -12.54 11.73
CA GLY A 376 32.06 -13.19 10.99
C GLY A 376 32.97 -14.02 11.89
N MET A 377 33.27 -13.53 13.09
CA MET A 377 34.08 -14.27 14.07
C MET A 377 33.31 -15.47 14.65
N ALA A 378 32.02 -15.32 14.92
CA ALA A 378 31.16 -16.43 15.33
C ALA A 378 31.07 -17.50 14.22
N LEU A 379 30.95 -17.09 12.95
CA LEU A 379 30.98 -18.01 11.82
C LEU A 379 32.33 -18.72 11.70
N LEU A 380 33.45 -18.03 11.91
CA LEU A 380 34.78 -18.65 11.93
C LEU A 380 34.92 -19.69 13.05
N VAL A 381 34.38 -19.40 14.25
CA VAL A 381 34.34 -20.35 15.38
C VAL A 381 33.48 -21.57 15.04
N VAL A 382 32.32 -21.37 14.41
CA VAL A 382 31.47 -22.49 13.96
C VAL A 382 32.17 -23.31 12.87
N LEU A 383 32.79 -22.67 11.88
CA LEU A 383 33.49 -23.37 10.80
C LEU A 383 34.71 -24.15 11.32
N THR A 384 35.46 -23.60 12.28
CA THR A 384 36.57 -24.30 12.93
C THR A 384 36.08 -25.44 13.83
N ALA A 385 34.98 -25.27 14.56
CA ALA A 385 34.36 -26.34 15.33
C ALA A 385 33.83 -27.48 14.44
N VAL A 386 33.17 -27.15 13.32
CA VAL A 386 32.68 -28.12 12.33
C VAL A 386 33.87 -28.82 11.66
N GLY A 387 34.90 -28.07 11.23
CA GLY A 387 36.11 -28.64 10.65
C GLY A 387 36.85 -29.57 11.62
N GLY A 388 36.96 -29.18 12.90
CA GLY A 388 37.52 -30.00 13.97
C GLY A 388 36.70 -31.26 14.26
N PHE A 389 35.37 -31.16 14.24
CA PHE A 389 34.47 -32.30 14.40
C PHE A 389 34.58 -33.30 13.24
N LEU A 390 34.63 -32.80 12.00
CA LEU A 390 34.83 -33.64 10.81
C LEU A 390 36.20 -34.33 10.83
N TRP A 391 37.25 -33.61 11.23
CA TRP A 391 38.60 -34.19 11.41
C TRP A 391 38.62 -35.25 12.51
N TRP A 392 37.97 -35.00 13.65
CA TRP A 392 37.84 -35.97 14.74
C TRP A 392 37.07 -37.22 14.32
N GLN A 393 35.98 -37.06 13.56
CA GLN A 393 35.23 -38.18 12.99
C GLN A 393 36.11 -39.01 12.02
N GLN A 394 36.94 -38.34 11.23
CA GLN A 394 37.84 -38.99 10.27
C GLN A 394 39.02 -39.72 10.95
N ALA A 395 39.55 -39.19 12.05
CA ALA A 395 40.57 -39.84 12.87
C ALA A 395 40.04 -41.13 13.53
N ARG A 396 38.83 -41.07 14.09
CA ARG A 396 38.17 -42.21 14.74
C ARG A 396 37.82 -43.34 13.75
N ALA A 397 37.46 -42.99 12.52
CA ALA A 397 37.24 -43.96 11.44
C ALA A 397 38.55 -44.68 11.03
N GLY A 398 39.71 -44.01 11.15
CA GLY A 398 41.02 -44.60 10.84
C GLY A 398 41.39 -45.76 11.77
N GLU A 399 41.17 -45.60 13.09
CA GLU A 399 41.43 -46.65 14.09
C GLU A 399 40.55 -47.89 13.89
N ALA A 400 39.27 -47.68 13.54
CA ALA A 400 38.33 -48.77 13.27
C ALA A 400 38.74 -49.59 12.03
N VAL A 401 39.19 -48.92 10.96
CA VAL A 401 39.68 -49.60 9.74
C VAL A 401 40.88 -50.49 10.03
N GLU A 402 41.82 -50.03 10.85
CA GLU A 402 43.02 -50.81 11.17
C GLU A 402 42.68 -52.07 12.01
N SER A 403 41.78 -51.94 12.98
CA SER A 403 41.31 -53.10 13.75
C SER A 403 40.60 -54.16 12.90
N LEU A 404 39.84 -53.71 11.87
CA LEU A 404 39.18 -54.61 10.93
C LEU A 404 40.17 -55.26 9.95
N ARG A 405 41.27 -54.58 9.59
CA ARG A 405 42.33 -55.15 8.74
C ARG A 405 43.03 -56.31 9.44
N VAL A 406 43.33 -56.15 10.72
CA VAL A 406 43.89 -57.23 11.56
C VAL A 406 42.92 -58.42 11.65
N LEU A 407 41.62 -58.16 11.80
CA LEU A 407 40.59 -59.21 11.82
C LEU A 407 40.47 -59.94 10.48
N ALA A 408 40.47 -59.21 9.35
CA ALA A 408 40.40 -59.77 8.02
C ALA A 408 41.61 -60.68 7.73
N ALA A 409 42.83 -60.22 8.03
CA ALA A 409 44.05 -61.01 7.87
C ALA A 409 44.03 -62.30 8.71
N ARG A 410 43.52 -62.23 9.94
CA ARG A 410 43.35 -63.41 10.80
C ARG A 410 42.36 -64.41 10.22
N LYS A 411 41.21 -63.96 9.69
CA LYS A 411 40.19 -64.84 9.10
C LYS A 411 40.65 -65.54 7.83
N VAL A 412 41.50 -64.87 7.03
CA VAL A 412 42.20 -65.52 5.91
C VAL A 412 43.11 -66.64 6.39
N ALA A 413 43.89 -66.42 7.45
CA ALA A 413 44.77 -67.44 8.00
C ALA A 413 43.98 -68.66 8.55
N GLU A 414 42.75 -68.43 9.00
CA GLU A 414 41.81 -69.47 9.47
C GLU A 414 41.05 -70.17 8.32
N GLY A 415 41.15 -69.69 7.06
CA GLY A 415 40.49 -70.29 5.89
C GLY A 415 39.00 -69.97 5.74
N ASP A 416 38.46 -69.07 6.56
CA ASP A 416 37.06 -68.65 6.54
C ASP A 416 36.86 -67.42 5.61
N TRP A 417 36.73 -67.71 4.32
CA TRP A 417 36.67 -66.68 3.26
C TRP A 417 35.41 -65.81 3.33
N ALA A 418 34.31 -66.34 3.87
CA ALA A 418 33.07 -65.57 4.04
C ALA A 418 33.22 -64.52 5.16
N ALA A 419 33.80 -64.91 6.30
CA ALA A 419 34.08 -63.96 7.39
C ALA A 419 35.18 -62.96 7.01
N ALA A 420 36.20 -63.38 6.25
CA ALA A 420 37.22 -62.48 5.72
C ALA A 420 36.63 -61.45 4.73
N ARG A 421 35.71 -61.87 3.85
CA ARG A 421 34.94 -60.98 2.98
C ARG A 421 34.11 -59.97 3.76
N GLN A 422 33.39 -60.43 4.78
CA GLN A 422 32.56 -59.54 5.60
C GLN A 422 33.41 -58.49 6.35
N ALA A 423 34.60 -58.84 6.82
CA ALA A 423 35.52 -57.89 7.43
C ALA A 423 36.03 -56.84 6.41
N SER A 424 36.39 -57.25 5.19
CA SER A 424 36.78 -56.34 4.11
C SER A 424 35.64 -55.44 3.62
N GLU A 425 34.41 -55.93 3.54
CA GLU A 425 33.23 -55.13 3.20
C GLU A 425 32.94 -54.07 4.27
N ARG A 426 33.13 -54.40 5.55
CA ARG A 426 33.01 -53.42 6.64
C ARG A 426 34.09 -52.34 6.55
N ILE A 427 35.32 -52.68 6.14
CA ILE A 427 36.36 -51.67 5.85
C ILE A 427 35.93 -50.76 4.70
N LEU A 428 35.37 -51.32 3.62
CA LEU A 428 34.88 -50.54 2.48
C LEU A 428 33.66 -49.68 2.80
N ALA A 429 32.82 -50.09 3.76
CA ALA A 429 31.73 -49.27 4.26
C ALA A 429 32.23 -48.02 5.01
N TYR A 430 33.38 -48.11 5.70
CA TYR A 430 34.02 -46.97 6.36
C TYR A 430 34.93 -46.16 5.42
N ARG A 431 35.66 -46.81 4.49
CA ARG A 431 36.50 -46.19 3.46
C ARG A 431 36.30 -46.87 2.10
N PRO A 432 35.35 -46.38 1.28
CA PRO A 432 35.05 -46.98 -0.02
C PRO A 432 36.23 -47.02 -0.99
N GLY A 433 37.22 -46.14 -0.82
CA GLY A 433 38.42 -46.03 -1.67
C GLY A 433 39.66 -46.78 -1.16
N ASP A 434 39.55 -47.60 -0.11
CA ASP A 434 40.69 -48.37 0.41
C ASP A 434 41.10 -49.46 -0.57
N ARG A 435 42.20 -49.22 -1.29
CA ARG A 435 42.66 -50.06 -2.40
C ARG A 435 43.00 -51.49 -1.96
N GLU A 436 43.52 -51.66 -0.74
CA GLU A 436 43.88 -52.98 -0.21
C GLU A 436 42.63 -53.78 0.15
N ALA A 437 41.64 -53.16 0.79
CA ALA A 437 40.38 -53.82 1.11
C ALA A 437 39.55 -54.13 -0.16
N GLN A 438 39.59 -53.25 -1.17
CA GLN A 438 38.99 -53.51 -2.48
C GLN A 438 39.63 -54.71 -3.17
N ILE A 439 40.96 -54.77 -3.18
CA ILE A 439 41.70 -55.90 -3.75
C ILE A 439 41.42 -57.18 -2.96
N ALA A 440 41.43 -57.13 -1.63
CA ALA A 440 41.15 -58.30 -0.79
C ALA A 440 39.73 -58.83 -0.98
N ALA A 441 38.71 -57.95 -0.96
CA ALA A 441 37.32 -58.32 -1.23
C ALA A 441 37.16 -58.90 -2.65
N ALA A 442 37.82 -58.30 -3.65
CA ALA A 442 37.81 -58.80 -5.02
C ALA A 442 38.48 -60.18 -5.15
N LEU A 443 39.57 -60.43 -4.41
CA LEU A 443 40.23 -61.74 -4.37
C LEU A 443 39.38 -62.82 -3.68
N TYR A 444 38.67 -62.47 -2.61
CA TYR A 444 37.72 -63.39 -1.97
C TYR A 444 36.51 -63.66 -2.86
N ASP A 445 36.00 -62.62 -3.53
CA ASP A 445 34.96 -62.74 -4.56
C ASP A 445 35.41 -63.61 -5.71
N ASP A 446 36.63 -63.44 -6.22
CA ASP A 446 37.20 -64.27 -7.27
C ASP A 446 37.37 -65.71 -6.81
N ARG A 447 37.68 -65.97 -5.53
CA ARG A 447 37.75 -67.33 -4.96
C ARG A 447 36.37 -67.98 -4.83
N LEU A 448 35.38 -67.25 -4.31
CA LEU A 448 33.97 -67.69 -4.22
C LEU A 448 33.34 -67.85 -5.61
N ARG A 449 33.65 -66.95 -6.55
CA ARG A 449 33.24 -67.03 -7.95
C ARG A 449 33.94 -68.14 -8.68
N SER A 450 35.23 -68.43 -8.45
CA SER A 450 35.89 -69.57 -9.12
C SER A 450 35.37 -70.93 -8.64
N GLU A 451 34.79 -71.01 -7.45
CA GLU A 451 34.00 -72.18 -7.01
C GLU A 451 32.60 -72.22 -7.65
N ALA A 452 31.88 -71.10 -7.70
CA ALA A 452 30.55 -71.01 -8.33
C ALA A 452 30.59 -71.11 -9.87
N GLU A 453 31.62 -70.56 -10.52
CA GLU A 453 31.84 -70.60 -11.97
C GLU A 453 32.27 -71.99 -12.44
N ARG A 454 32.91 -72.82 -11.60
CA ARG A 454 33.07 -74.25 -11.94
C ARG A 454 31.73 -74.96 -12.07
N GLN A 455 30.70 -74.51 -11.34
CA GLN A 455 29.37 -75.09 -11.37
C GLN A 455 28.47 -74.48 -12.47
N ALA A 456 28.70 -73.21 -12.84
CA ALA A 456 27.92 -72.52 -13.88
C ALA A 456 28.52 -72.63 -15.31
N LYS A 457 29.85 -72.76 -15.47
CA LYS A 457 30.53 -72.84 -16.79
C LYS A 457 30.21 -74.10 -17.59
N ASP A 458 29.62 -75.13 -16.97
CA ASP A 458 29.17 -76.33 -17.68
C ASP A 458 27.77 -76.17 -18.31
N ALA A 459 26.95 -75.23 -17.85
CA ALA A 459 25.54 -75.13 -18.26
C ALA A 459 25.22 -73.97 -19.23
N GLU A 460 25.96 -72.86 -19.19
CA GLU A 460 25.58 -71.62 -19.90
C GLU A 460 26.41 -71.35 -21.18
N ARG A 461 27.52 -72.07 -21.38
CA ARG A 461 28.47 -71.81 -22.48
C ARG A 461 27.98 -72.17 -23.88
N VAL A 462 26.83 -72.85 -24.02
CA VAL A 462 26.35 -73.42 -25.29
C VAL A 462 25.20 -72.61 -25.94
N SER A 463 24.43 -71.79 -25.21
CA SER A 463 23.22 -71.15 -25.78
C SER A 463 23.40 -69.67 -26.17
N MET A 464 24.18 -68.87 -25.44
CA MET A 464 24.22 -67.41 -25.68
C MET A 464 25.02 -66.96 -26.91
N VAL A 465 25.99 -67.75 -27.38
CA VAL A 465 26.85 -67.35 -28.52
C VAL A 465 26.09 -67.38 -29.86
N ARG A 466 25.01 -68.16 -29.98
CA ARG A 466 24.29 -68.36 -31.24
C ARG A 466 23.29 -67.24 -31.58
N GLU A 467 22.67 -66.61 -30.58
CA GLU A 467 21.65 -65.57 -30.78
C GLU A 467 22.23 -64.18 -31.04
N ALA A 468 23.41 -63.87 -30.49
CA ALA A 468 24.05 -62.57 -30.69
C ALA A 468 24.50 -62.34 -32.15
N HIS A 469 24.98 -63.39 -32.83
CA HIS A 469 25.51 -63.27 -34.19
C HIS A 469 24.42 -63.00 -35.26
N ALA A 470 23.21 -63.54 -35.09
CA ALA A 470 22.12 -63.35 -36.05
C ALA A 470 21.56 -61.91 -36.05
N ARG A 471 21.57 -61.24 -34.89
CA ARG A 471 20.99 -59.90 -34.70
C ARG A 471 21.89 -58.79 -35.25
N ALA A 472 23.21 -59.00 -35.23
CA ALA A 472 24.19 -58.08 -35.80
C ALA A 472 24.08 -57.97 -37.35
N ALA A 473 23.75 -59.07 -38.05
CA ALA A 473 23.66 -59.10 -39.50
C ALA A 473 22.46 -58.30 -40.07
N GLN A 474 21.30 -58.32 -39.39
CA GLN A 474 20.10 -57.59 -39.83
C GLN A 474 20.26 -56.06 -39.74
N LEU A 475 20.89 -55.57 -38.68
CA LEU A 475 21.07 -54.13 -38.44
C LEU A 475 22.01 -53.49 -39.48
N ARG A 476 23.01 -54.24 -39.96
CA ARG A 476 23.95 -53.77 -40.99
C ARG A 476 23.28 -53.49 -42.33
N ALA A 477 22.42 -54.38 -42.79
CA ALA A 477 21.79 -54.28 -44.11
C ALA A 477 20.95 -53.00 -44.25
N ARG A 478 20.24 -52.62 -43.19
CA ARG A 478 19.41 -51.41 -43.14
C ARG A 478 20.21 -50.11 -43.08
N ALA A 479 21.38 -50.14 -42.44
CA ALA A 479 22.29 -49.00 -42.40
C ALA A 479 22.89 -48.67 -43.78
N ALA A 480 23.21 -49.69 -44.58
CA ALA A 480 23.76 -49.52 -45.92
C ALA A 480 22.78 -48.94 -46.94
N GLU A 481 21.48 -49.24 -46.80
CA GLU A 481 20.42 -48.74 -47.67
C GLU A 481 20.23 -47.22 -47.50
N LEU A 482 20.19 -46.74 -46.25
CA LEU A 482 20.01 -45.33 -45.91
C LEU A 482 21.18 -44.43 -46.35
N ALA A 483 22.41 -44.96 -46.35
CA ALA A 483 23.62 -44.19 -46.64
C ALA A 483 23.81 -43.77 -48.12
N THR A 484 23.00 -44.30 -49.04
CA THR A 484 23.14 -44.05 -50.50
C THR A 484 22.56 -42.71 -50.98
N THR A 485 21.77 -42.02 -50.16
CA THR A 485 21.01 -40.82 -50.56
C THR A 485 21.76 -39.50 -50.43
N ALA A 486 22.96 -39.49 -49.83
CA ALA A 486 23.90 -38.35 -49.78
C ALA A 486 23.32 -36.99 -49.29
N ALA A 487 22.20 -37.01 -48.56
CA ALA A 487 21.61 -35.86 -47.89
C ALA A 487 21.85 -35.92 -46.38
N ILE A 488 22.06 -34.75 -45.75
CA ILE A 488 22.45 -34.62 -44.33
C ILE A 488 21.57 -35.45 -43.36
N PRO A 489 20.23 -35.50 -43.43
CA PRO A 489 19.43 -36.27 -42.48
C PRO A 489 19.54 -37.80 -42.62
N ALA A 490 19.69 -38.31 -43.85
CA ALA A 490 19.73 -39.73 -44.13
C ALA A 490 21.08 -40.39 -43.76
N LEU A 491 22.18 -39.64 -43.89
CA LEU A 491 23.50 -40.09 -43.42
C LEU A 491 23.60 -40.15 -41.87
N ALA A 492 22.81 -39.34 -41.15
CA ALA A 492 22.77 -39.34 -39.68
C ALA A 492 22.08 -40.60 -39.11
N GLU A 493 21.05 -41.11 -39.79
CA GLU A 493 20.34 -42.33 -39.36
C GLU A 493 21.12 -43.61 -39.71
N ALA A 494 21.76 -43.64 -40.88
CA ALA A 494 22.63 -44.73 -41.31
C ALA A 494 23.83 -44.98 -40.36
N THR A 495 24.43 -43.90 -39.84
CA THR A 495 25.55 -43.98 -38.88
C THR A 495 25.13 -44.51 -37.51
N GLN A 496 23.89 -44.32 -37.09
CA GLN A 496 23.40 -44.79 -35.79
C GLN A 496 23.11 -46.30 -35.77
N LEU A 497 22.58 -46.86 -36.86
CA LEU A 497 22.31 -48.30 -37.01
C LEU A 497 23.60 -49.12 -37.18
N ALA A 498 24.61 -48.59 -37.88
CA ALA A 498 25.91 -49.25 -38.03
C ALA A 498 26.65 -49.43 -36.69
N LYS A 499 26.52 -48.46 -35.77
CA LYS A 499 27.11 -48.53 -34.42
C LYS A 499 26.48 -49.61 -33.53
N GLN A 500 25.18 -49.85 -33.68
CA GLN A 500 24.45 -50.87 -32.92
C GLN A 500 24.80 -52.30 -33.39
N ALA A 501 25.03 -52.49 -34.69
CA ALA A 501 25.47 -53.77 -35.25
C ALA A 501 26.90 -54.15 -34.79
N GLN A 502 27.83 -53.19 -34.75
CA GLN A 502 29.21 -53.41 -34.31
C GLN A 502 29.31 -53.81 -32.83
N ALA A 503 28.41 -53.32 -31.98
CA ALA A 503 28.39 -53.65 -30.55
C ALA A 503 27.96 -55.10 -30.26
N LEU A 504 27.21 -55.73 -31.17
CA LEU A 504 26.69 -57.10 -31.01
C LEU A 504 27.64 -58.17 -31.59
N HIS A 505 28.52 -57.80 -32.53
CA HIS A 505 29.52 -58.69 -33.14
C HIS A 505 30.87 -57.97 -33.35
N PRO A 506 31.56 -57.58 -32.26
CA PRO A 506 32.71 -56.66 -32.30
C PRO A 506 33.95 -57.21 -33.03
N GLU A 507 34.03 -58.53 -33.22
CA GLU A 507 35.10 -59.21 -33.98
C GLU A 507 34.98 -59.00 -35.51
N ASP A 508 33.81 -58.55 -36.03
CA ASP A 508 33.62 -58.29 -37.46
C ASP A 508 34.12 -56.89 -37.85
N ALA A 509 35.40 -56.84 -38.23
CA ALA A 509 36.13 -55.64 -38.64
C ALA A 509 35.55 -54.92 -39.87
N THR A 510 34.55 -55.48 -40.55
CA THR A 510 33.89 -54.82 -41.69
C THR A 510 32.79 -53.85 -41.24
N LEU A 511 32.20 -53.99 -40.05
CA LEU A 511 31.16 -53.10 -39.51
C LEU A 511 31.71 -51.74 -39.05
N GLY A 512 32.90 -51.72 -38.43
CA GLY A 512 33.53 -50.49 -37.94
C GLY A 512 33.98 -49.55 -39.06
N ARG A 513 34.39 -50.11 -40.21
CA ARG A 513 34.83 -49.32 -41.36
C ARG A 513 33.69 -48.56 -42.04
N ASP A 514 32.49 -49.12 -42.07
CA ASP A 514 31.31 -48.46 -42.65
C ASP A 514 30.80 -47.30 -41.77
N TYR A 515 30.85 -47.45 -40.43
CA TYR A 515 30.48 -46.42 -39.47
C TYR A 515 31.38 -45.16 -39.57
N GLU A 516 32.70 -45.37 -39.58
CA GLU A 516 33.67 -44.26 -39.65
C GLU A 516 33.57 -43.47 -40.97
N ARG A 517 33.29 -44.18 -42.08
CA ARG A 517 33.16 -43.57 -43.40
C ARG A 517 31.96 -42.62 -43.50
N TRP A 518 30.80 -42.98 -42.95
CA TRP A 518 29.59 -42.18 -43.07
C TRP A 518 29.53 -41.01 -42.06
N VAL A 519 30.17 -41.12 -40.90
CA VAL A 519 30.29 -39.99 -39.93
C VAL A 519 31.15 -38.86 -40.50
N ALA A 520 32.21 -39.19 -41.25
CA ALA A 520 33.09 -38.22 -41.86
C ALA A 520 32.40 -37.38 -42.96
N GLU A 521 31.49 -37.99 -43.73
CA GLU A 521 30.80 -37.33 -44.85
C GLU A 521 29.65 -36.41 -44.38
N LEU A 522 28.92 -36.82 -43.33
CA LEU A 522 27.87 -36.01 -42.69
C LEU A 522 28.42 -34.68 -42.12
N THR A 523 29.57 -34.78 -41.46
CA THR A 523 30.24 -33.65 -40.81
C THR A 523 30.78 -32.63 -41.83
N ARG A 524 31.16 -33.10 -43.03
CA ARG A 524 31.70 -32.27 -44.11
C ARG A 524 30.63 -31.42 -44.80
N LEU A 525 29.41 -31.95 -44.96
CA LEU A 525 28.30 -31.28 -45.65
C LEU A 525 27.57 -30.25 -44.75
N GLN A 526 27.43 -30.51 -43.45
CA GLN A 526 26.82 -29.57 -42.49
C GLN A 526 27.65 -28.30 -42.25
N ALA A 527 28.98 -28.38 -42.31
CA ALA A 527 29.87 -27.23 -42.08
C ALA A 527 30.06 -26.33 -43.33
N ALA A 528 29.75 -26.82 -44.53
CA ALA A 528 29.94 -26.10 -45.79
C ALA A 528 28.75 -25.19 -46.17
N GLU A 529 27.56 -25.42 -45.60
CA GLU A 529 26.31 -24.81 -46.07
C GLU A 529 25.85 -23.59 -45.25
N GLU A 530 26.15 -23.51 -43.95
CA GLU A 530 25.52 -22.49 -43.11
C GLU A 530 26.33 -21.21 -42.89
N ALA A 531 27.66 -21.25 -43.04
CA ALA A 531 28.52 -20.14 -42.62
C ALA A 531 28.92 -19.16 -43.73
N ARG A 532 28.91 -19.59 -45.00
CA ARG A 532 29.53 -18.84 -46.11
C ARG A 532 28.53 -18.01 -46.92
N THR A 533 27.34 -18.54 -47.16
CA THR A 533 26.27 -17.90 -47.96
C THR A 533 25.57 -16.75 -47.23
N ARG A 534 25.49 -16.76 -45.89
CA ARG A 534 24.86 -15.64 -45.15
C ARG A 534 25.72 -14.37 -45.11
N ARG A 535 27.04 -14.49 -45.09
CA ARG A 535 27.94 -13.33 -44.91
C ARG A 535 28.22 -12.58 -46.21
N GLU A 536 28.24 -13.27 -47.34
CA GLU A 536 28.54 -12.65 -48.65
C GLU A 536 27.30 -11.98 -49.30
N ALA A 537 26.08 -12.40 -48.94
CA ALA A 537 24.84 -11.83 -49.48
C ALA A 537 24.45 -10.48 -48.82
N GLU A 538 24.63 -10.34 -47.51
CA GLU A 538 24.19 -9.15 -46.77
C GLU A 538 25.04 -7.90 -47.02
N GLU A 539 26.32 -8.07 -47.36
CA GLU A 539 27.26 -6.96 -47.56
C GLU A 539 27.19 -6.39 -48.99
N ARG A 540 26.81 -7.22 -49.97
CA ARG A 540 26.61 -6.82 -51.37
C ARG A 540 25.30 -6.03 -51.54
N GLN A 541 24.24 -6.44 -50.85
CA GLN A 541 22.92 -5.78 -50.84
C GLN A 541 23.01 -4.32 -50.34
N ARG A 542 23.73 -4.07 -49.25
CA ARG A 542 23.82 -2.72 -48.63
C ARG A 542 24.54 -1.68 -49.52
N ARG A 543 25.46 -2.11 -50.38
CA ARG A 543 26.19 -1.21 -51.31
C ARG A 543 25.36 -0.87 -52.55
N GLU A 544 24.53 -1.79 -53.03
CA GLU A 544 23.64 -1.57 -54.19
C GLU A 544 22.44 -0.67 -53.82
N ASP A 545 21.90 -0.80 -52.61
CA ASP A 545 20.76 0.00 -52.15
C ASP A 545 21.13 1.48 -51.93
N ALA A 546 22.35 1.77 -51.44
CA ALA A 546 22.81 3.14 -51.25
C ALA A 546 23.05 3.91 -52.56
N ALA A 547 23.36 3.22 -53.67
CA ALA A 547 23.62 3.81 -54.99
C ALA A 547 22.32 4.23 -55.72
N ARG A 548 21.24 3.44 -55.59
CA ARG A 548 19.93 3.73 -56.21
C ARG A 548 19.24 4.98 -55.66
N PHE A 549 19.48 5.32 -54.39
CA PHE A 549 18.94 6.54 -53.79
C PHE A 549 19.58 7.83 -54.34
N VAL A 550 20.83 7.78 -54.81
CA VAL A 550 21.53 8.95 -55.39
C VAL A 550 21.03 9.25 -56.79
N GLU A 551 20.83 8.21 -57.61
CA GLU A 551 20.36 8.34 -59.00
C GLU A 551 18.95 8.95 -59.08
N ARG A 552 18.04 8.54 -58.18
CA ARG A 552 16.69 9.11 -58.06
C ARG A 552 16.68 10.56 -57.55
N ALA A 553 17.66 10.93 -56.74
CA ALA A 553 17.80 12.32 -56.32
C ALA A 553 18.26 13.23 -57.48
N ASP A 554 19.13 12.74 -58.36
CA ASP A 554 19.59 13.46 -59.55
C ASP A 554 18.49 13.65 -60.61
N GLU A 555 17.55 12.71 -60.72
CA GLU A 555 16.40 12.82 -61.62
C GLU A 555 15.34 13.79 -61.11
N ALA A 556 15.02 13.76 -59.81
CA ALA A 556 14.08 14.68 -59.18
C ALA A 556 14.57 16.14 -59.23
N GLU A 557 15.88 16.36 -59.07
CA GLU A 557 16.50 17.68 -59.20
C GLU A 557 16.43 18.22 -60.64
N ARG A 558 16.63 17.36 -61.66
CA ARG A 558 16.47 17.70 -63.10
C ARG A 558 15.01 17.98 -63.50
N ALA A 559 14.05 17.33 -62.84
CA ALA A 559 12.62 17.56 -63.05
C ALA A 559 12.07 18.81 -62.34
N GLY A 560 12.89 19.50 -61.54
CA GLY A 560 12.50 20.71 -60.82
C GLY A 560 11.70 20.47 -59.53
N ASP A 561 11.60 19.22 -59.05
CA ASP A 561 10.94 18.81 -57.81
C ASP A 561 11.93 18.78 -56.64
N LEU A 562 12.07 19.94 -56.00
CA LEU A 562 13.00 20.18 -54.90
C LEU A 562 12.73 19.31 -53.66
N ASP A 563 11.48 18.89 -53.41
CA ASP A 563 11.14 18.11 -52.21
C ASP A 563 11.44 16.62 -52.35
N ALA A 564 11.20 16.07 -53.54
CA ALA A 564 11.58 14.69 -53.86
C ALA A 564 13.11 14.51 -53.87
N ALA A 565 13.86 15.48 -54.41
CA ALA A 565 15.32 15.45 -54.47
C ALA A 565 15.98 15.44 -53.08
N ILE A 566 15.46 16.24 -52.13
CA ILE A 566 15.95 16.31 -50.74
C ILE A 566 15.67 15.01 -49.96
N SER A 567 14.53 14.37 -50.22
CA SER A 567 14.15 13.11 -49.57
C SER A 567 15.05 11.94 -49.98
N HIS A 568 15.30 11.79 -51.29
CA HIS A 568 16.13 10.71 -51.82
C HIS A 568 17.61 10.82 -51.41
N LEU A 569 18.16 12.03 -51.32
CA LEU A 569 19.51 12.27 -50.82
C LEU A 569 19.69 11.91 -49.33
N ARG A 570 18.66 12.09 -48.47
CA ARG A 570 18.69 11.63 -47.07
C ARG A 570 18.70 10.12 -46.94
N GLY A 571 17.89 9.41 -47.71
CA GLY A 571 17.82 7.94 -47.68
C GLY A 571 19.14 7.27 -48.08
N SER A 572 19.90 7.87 -48.99
CA SER A 572 21.25 7.37 -49.34
C SER A 572 22.25 7.50 -48.17
N LEU A 573 22.20 8.61 -47.44
CA LEU A 573 23.12 8.95 -46.35
C LEU A 573 22.94 8.10 -45.09
N GLU A 574 21.75 7.51 -44.87
CA GLU A 574 21.49 6.58 -43.75
C GLU A 574 22.07 5.18 -43.98
N LEU A 575 22.20 4.78 -45.24
CA LEU A 575 22.72 3.46 -45.62
C LEU A 575 24.26 3.44 -45.68
N LEU A 576 24.88 4.53 -46.14
CA LEU A 576 26.34 4.73 -46.17
C LEU A 576 26.66 6.24 -46.05
N PRO A 577 27.31 6.70 -44.96
CA PRO A 577 27.62 8.11 -44.76
C PRO A 577 28.67 8.63 -45.77
N ASP A 578 28.35 9.70 -46.51
CA ASP A 578 29.21 10.34 -47.52
C ASP A 578 29.17 11.88 -47.38
N PRO A 579 30.29 12.55 -47.04
CA PRO A 579 30.33 13.99 -46.77
C PRO A 579 29.88 14.88 -47.94
N ILE A 580 30.11 14.46 -49.18
CA ILE A 580 29.80 15.27 -50.38
C ILE A 580 28.28 15.37 -50.61
N ARG A 581 27.54 14.30 -50.28
CA ARG A 581 26.06 14.24 -50.41
C ARG A 581 25.35 15.07 -49.34
N LEU A 582 26.00 15.24 -48.18
CA LEU A 582 25.50 16.03 -47.07
C LEU A 582 25.53 17.54 -47.38
N GLU A 583 26.55 18.00 -48.09
CA GLU A 583 26.71 19.40 -48.53
C GLU A 583 25.66 19.79 -49.59
N ARG A 584 25.34 18.85 -50.49
CA ARG A 584 24.31 19.02 -51.54
C ARG A 584 22.88 19.13 -50.99
N LEU A 585 22.57 18.39 -49.93
CA LEU A 585 21.28 18.45 -49.22
C LEU A 585 21.00 19.83 -48.59
N VAL A 586 22.06 20.54 -48.17
CA VAL A 586 21.97 21.87 -47.56
C VAL A 586 21.62 22.94 -48.59
N VAL A 587 22.16 22.85 -49.81
CA VAL A 587 21.90 23.80 -50.92
C VAL A 587 20.45 23.70 -51.42
N LEU A 588 19.92 22.49 -51.59
CA LEU A 588 18.54 22.27 -52.08
C LEU A 588 17.48 22.75 -51.07
N ASN A 589 17.73 22.61 -49.76
CA ASN A 589 16.84 23.14 -48.72
C ASN A 589 16.81 24.68 -48.67
N ALA A 590 17.87 25.37 -49.11
CA ALA A 590 17.90 26.83 -49.19
C ALA A 590 17.02 27.35 -50.35
N GLN A 591 17.05 26.69 -51.51
CA GLN A 591 16.24 27.07 -52.69
C GLN A 591 14.73 26.86 -52.48
N ARG A 592 14.31 25.84 -51.71
CA ARG A 592 12.92 25.61 -51.32
C ARG A 592 12.34 26.77 -50.48
N ARG A 593 13.18 27.36 -49.62
CA ARG A 593 12.78 28.41 -48.67
C ARG A 593 12.57 29.77 -49.33
N GLU A 594 13.23 30.03 -50.46
CA GLU A 594 13.10 31.27 -51.23
C GLU A 594 11.78 31.31 -52.04
N ARG A 595 11.37 30.17 -52.64
CA ARG A 595 10.11 30.05 -53.41
C ARG A 595 8.83 30.21 -52.57
N LEU A 596 8.89 29.92 -51.27
CA LEU A 596 7.75 30.05 -50.35
C LEU A 596 7.51 31.49 -49.86
N LEU A 597 8.51 32.37 -49.96
CA LEU A 597 8.44 33.76 -49.47
C LEU A 597 7.90 34.76 -50.51
N GLU A 598 7.86 34.38 -51.78
CA GLU A 598 7.38 35.23 -52.89
C GLU A 598 5.86 35.08 -53.13
N ALA A 599 5.26 33.94 -52.76
CA ALA A 599 3.82 33.69 -52.84
C ALA A 599 2.97 34.43 -51.77
N GLU A 600 3.58 34.81 -50.64
CA GLU A 600 2.88 35.48 -49.52
C GLU A 600 2.74 37.01 -49.67
N ARG A 601 3.50 37.63 -50.58
CA ARG A 601 3.50 39.10 -50.76
C ARG A 601 2.39 39.60 -51.69
N VAL A 602 1.88 38.77 -52.60
CA VAL A 602 0.86 39.17 -53.59
C VAL A 602 -0.57 39.13 -53.00
N LEU A 603 -0.83 38.31 -51.97
CA LEU A 603 -2.16 38.12 -51.37
C LEU A 603 -2.56 39.14 -50.28
N ARG A 604 -1.63 39.95 -49.76
CA ARG A 604 -1.88 40.84 -48.59
C ARG A 604 -2.32 42.28 -48.93
N GLU A 605 -2.28 42.69 -50.20
CA GLU A 605 -2.58 44.07 -50.63
C GLU A 605 -4.04 44.27 -51.10
N GLU A 606 -4.75 43.23 -51.58
CA GLU A 606 -6.14 43.34 -52.06
C GLU A 606 -7.19 43.39 -50.93
N GLU A 607 -6.93 42.78 -49.78
CA GLU A 607 -7.95 42.60 -48.72
C GLU A 607 -8.26 43.89 -47.92
N LYS A 608 -7.33 44.86 -47.90
CA LYS A 608 -7.45 46.04 -47.02
C LYS A 608 -8.42 47.12 -47.52
N ARG A 609 -8.81 47.15 -48.80
CA ARG A 609 -9.57 48.28 -49.38
C ARG A 609 -11.11 48.23 -49.24
N ASN A 610 -11.77 47.07 -49.14
CA ASN A 610 -13.25 47.04 -48.97
C ASN A 610 -13.73 46.79 -47.52
N ALA A 611 -12.92 47.07 -46.51
CA ALA A 611 -13.17 46.61 -45.13
C ALA A 611 -14.30 47.36 -44.38
N LEU A 612 -14.52 48.66 -44.59
CA LEU A 612 -15.42 49.45 -43.72
C LEU A 612 -16.90 49.45 -44.15
N GLY A 613 -17.18 49.46 -45.47
CA GLY A 613 -18.55 49.36 -46.00
C GLY A 613 -19.12 47.93 -45.89
N ARG A 614 -18.24 46.93 -46.05
CA ARG A 614 -18.55 45.53 -45.76
C ARG A 614 -18.87 45.31 -44.29
N ARG A 615 -18.08 45.86 -43.35
CA ARG A 615 -18.34 45.75 -41.90
C ARG A 615 -19.78 46.09 -41.47
N ARG A 616 -20.40 47.11 -42.09
CA ARG A 616 -21.78 47.51 -41.78
C ARG A 616 -22.83 46.54 -42.33
N ALA A 617 -22.73 46.16 -43.61
CA ALA A 617 -23.62 45.17 -44.21
C ALA A 617 -23.41 43.76 -43.63
N GLU A 618 -22.17 43.42 -43.28
CA GLU A 618 -21.80 42.19 -42.62
C GLU A 618 -22.34 42.14 -41.19
N ALA A 619 -22.33 43.24 -40.44
CA ALA A 619 -22.94 43.29 -39.11
C ALA A 619 -24.46 43.04 -39.15
N GLU A 620 -25.18 43.57 -40.14
CA GLU A 620 -26.61 43.29 -40.35
C GLU A 620 -26.85 41.82 -40.74
N VAL A 621 -26.08 41.29 -41.70
CA VAL A 621 -26.13 39.87 -42.06
C VAL A 621 -25.80 38.97 -40.88
N GLN A 622 -24.84 39.34 -40.03
CA GLN A 622 -24.52 38.58 -38.81
C GLN A 622 -25.67 38.62 -37.80
N LEU A 623 -26.40 39.73 -37.65
CA LEU A 623 -27.54 39.81 -36.74
C LEU A 623 -28.77 39.03 -37.25
N ASP A 624 -29.02 39.02 -38.56
CA ASP A 624 -30.07 38.18 -39.14
C ASP A 624 -29.69 36.70 -39.13
N ALA A 625 -28.41 36.38 -39.36
CA ALA A 625 -27.88 35.04 -39.14
C ALA A 625 -28.00 34.62 -37.67
N ALA A 626 -27.76 35.52 -36.70
CA ALA A 626 -27.94 35.23 -35.28
C ALA A 626 -29.40 34.90 -34.95
N GLN A 627 -30.36 35.64 -35.53
CA GLN A 627 -31.79 35.38 -35.35
C GLN A 627 -32.23 34.04 -35.99
N ALA A 628 -31.67 33.70 -37.15
CA ALA A 628 -31.90 32.42 -37.82
C ALA A 628 -31.29 31.26 -37.02
N SER A 629 -30.05 31.41 -36.53
CA SER A 629 -29.38 30.43 -35.65
C SER A 629 -30.17 30.22 -34.35
N LEU A 630 -30.74 31.27 -33.74
CA LEU A 630 -31.63 31.14 -32.58
C LEU A 630 -32.89 30.34 -32.90
N SER A 631 -33.54 30.63 -34.02
CA SER A 631 -34.75 29.91 -34.46
C SER A 631 -34.45 28.45 -34.82
N GLY A 632 -33.21 28.17 -35.24
CA GLY A 632 -32.69 26.82 -35.48
C GLY A 632 -32.11 26.12 -34.25
N GLY A 633 -32.11 26.73 -33.04
CA GLY A 633 -31.62 26.12 -31.80
C GLY A 633 -30.11 26.17 -31.57
N HIS A 634 -29.38 27.11 -32.17
CA HIS A 634 -27.91 27.26 -32.09
C HIS A 634 -27.50 28.57 -31.37
N PRO A 635 -27.64 28.65 -30.03
CA PRO A 635 -27.47 29.91 -29.29
C PRO A 635 -26.02 30.40 -29.16
N ASP A 636 -25.01 29.51 -29.15
CA ASP A 636 -23.59 29.90 -29.11
C ASP A 636 -23.12 30.49 -30.45
N GLU A 637 -23.60 29.94 -31.57
CA GLU A 637 -23.37 30.54 -32.89
C GLU A 637 -24.06 31.90 -32.97
N ALA A 638 -25.30 32.01 -32.49
CA ALA A 638 -25.99 33.30 -32.43
C ALA A 638 -25.23 34.33 -31.60
N LEU A 639 -24.68 33.96 -30.44
CA LEU A 639 -23.82 34.83 -29.62
C LEU A 639 -22.52 35.20 -30.31
N THR A 640 -21.88 34.27 -31.03
CA THR A 640 -20.67 34.54 -31.81
C THR A 640 -20.97 35.52 -32.95
N GLN A 641 -22.12 35.37 -33.62
CA GLN A 641 -22.55 36.30 -34.66
C GLN A 641 -22.96 37.66 -34.07
N VAL A 642 -23.54 37.70 -32.88
CA VAL A 642 -23.78 38.94 -32.12
C VAL A 642 -22.47 39.61 -31.71
N GLU A 643 -21.48 38.88 -31.25
CA GLU A 643 -20.14 39.40 -30.91
C GLU A 643 -19.40 39.88 -32.16
N ARG A 644 -19.48 39.15 -33.27
CA ARG A 644 -18.94 39.60 -34.57
C ARG A 644 -19.64 40.86 -35.03
N ALA A 645 -20.97 40.91 -34.98
CA ALA A 645 -21.72 42.13 -35.26
C ALA A 645 -21.29 43.28 -34.33
N ALA A 646 -20.99 43.00 -33.06
CA ALA A 646 -20.53 44.00 -32.09
C ALA A 646 -19.10 44.48 -32.37
N VAL A 647 -18.21 43.63 -32.86
CA VAL A 647 -16.85 44.00 -33.27
C VAL A 647 -16.86 44.77 -34.59
N LEU A 648 -17.72 44.36 -35.52
CA LEU A 648 -17.90 45.00 -36.81
C LEU A 648 -18.58 46.38 -36.66
N MET A 649 -19.56 46.50 -35.76
CA MET A 649 -20.29 47.72 -35.45
C MET A 649 -20.86 47.71 -34.01
N PRO A 650 -20.13 48.25 -33.02
CA PRO A 650 -20.51 48.20 -31.59
C PRO A 650 -21.83 48.88 -31.26
N ASP A 651 -22.20 49.92 -32.02
CA ASP A 651 -23.35 50.79 -31.74
C ASP A 651 -24.62 50.38 -32.50
N HIS A 652 -24.72 49.15 -33.01
CA HIS A 652 -25.85 48.71 -33.82
C HIS A 652 -27.15 48.55 -32.99
N PRO A 653 -28.30 49.12 -33.39
CA PRO A 653 -29.50 49.25 -32.55
C PRO A 653 -30.18 47.93 -32.13
N ARG A 654 -30.10 46.88 -32.96
CA ARG A 654 -30.68 45.54 -32.66
C ARG A 654 -29.83 44.68 -31.72
N LEU A 655 -28.59 45.09 -31.42
CA LEU A 655 -27.59 44.22 -30.83
C LEU A 655 -27.94 43.82 -29.39
N VAL A 656 -28.53 44.74 -28.62
CA VAL A 656 -28.94 44.51 -27.22
C VAL A 656 -30.05 43.46 -27.11
N GLU A 657 -31.07 43.54 -27.96
CA GLU A 657 -32.22 42.63 -27.92
C GLU A 657 -31.84 41.21 -28.36
N VAL A 658 -31.15 41.07 -29.50
CA VAL A 658 -30.73 39.76 -30.03
C VAL A 658 -29.74 39.09 -29.08
N ARG A 659 -28.85 39.87 -28.44
CA ARG A 659 -27.94 39.37 -27.40
C ARG A 659 -28.69 38.79 -26.21
N ARG A 660 -29.69 39.49 -25.66
CA ARG A 660 -30.48 39.02 -24.52
C ARG A 660 -31.24 37.73 -24.82
N ASN A 661 -31.83 37.63 -26.02
CA ASN A 661 -32.52 36.42 -26.47
C ASN A 661 -31.54 35.26 -26.66
N ALA A 662 -30.35 35.52 -27.21
CA ALA A 662 -29.30 34.52 -27.36
C ALA A 662 -28.75 34.02 -26.02
N GLU A 663 -28.54 34.92 -25.05
CA GLU A 663 -28.11 34.56 -23.70
C GLU A 663 -29.16 33.71 -22.97
N SER A 664 -30.45 34.03 -23.12
CA SER A 664 -31.56 33.26 -22.53
C SER A 664 -31.68 31.86 -23.16
N ALA A 665 -31.61 31.77 -24.50
CA ALA A 665 -31.63 30.48 -25.21
C ALA A 665 -30.40 29.62 -24.88
N ARG A 666 -29.22 30.23 -24.70
CA ARG A 666 -27.99 29.56 -24.25
C ARG A 666 -28.17 28.97 -22.86
N GLN A 667 -28.78 29.70 -21.94
CA GLN A 667 -29.03 29.21 -20.59
C GLN A 667 -29.97 28.00 -20.61
N LEU A 668 -31.04 28.04 -21.41
CA LEU A 668 -31.96 26.90 -21.57
C LEU A 668 -31.27 25.68 -22.19
N ALA A 669 -30.46 25.87 -23.23
CA ALA A 669 -29.70 24.80 -23.87
C ALA A 669 -28.66 24.17 -22.92
N ARG A 670 -28.03 24.96 -22.05
CA ARG A 670 -27.13 24.46 -20.99
C ARG A 670 -27.87 23.60 -19.97
N ILE A 671 -29.08 24.00 -19.55
CA ILE A 671 -29.93 23.20 -18.66
C ILE A 671 -30.29 21.87 -19.32
N GLN A 672 -30.78 21.89 -20.56
CA GLN A 672 -31.11 20.65 -21.30
C GLN A 672 -29.89 19.73 -21.47
N SER A 673 -28.72 20.30 -21.78
CA SER A 673 -27.47 19.55 -21.88
C SER A 673 -27.06 18.95 -20.53
N ALA A 674 -27.24 19.69 -19.43
CA ALA A 674 -26.98 19.20 -18.08
C ALA A 674 -27.93 18.04 -17.70
N GLU A 675 -29.21 18.10 -18.09
CA GLU A 675 -30.18 17.02 -17.88
C GLU A 675 -29.88 15.76 -18.71
N GLN A 676 -29.39 15.92 -19.94
CA GLN A 676 -28.91 14.80 -20.75
C GLN A 676 -27.69 14.12 -20.10
N LEU A 677 -26.72 14.92 -19.63
CA LEU A 677 -25.57 14.42 -18.88
C LEU A 677 -25.98 13.72 -17.58
N LEU A 678 -27.01 14.21 -16.89
CA LEU A 678 -27.58 13.58 -15.71
C LEU A 678 -28.15 12.19 -16.01
N THR A 679 -28.83 12.04 -17.14
CA THR A 679 -29.38 10.76 -17.62
C THR A 679 -28.26 9.77 -17.97
N LEU A 680 -27.19 10.25 -18.62
CA LEU A 680 -26.01 9.45 -18.92
C LEU A 680 -25.28 9.05 -17.63
N ALA A 681 -25.10 9.97 -16.69
CA ALA A 681 -24.49 9.69 -15.39
C ALA A 681 -25.27 8.64 -14.60
N SER A 682 -26.61 8.72 -14.63
CA SER A 682 -27.49 7.73 -14.00
C SER A 682 -27.34 6.34 -14.64
N THR A 683 -27.08 6.29 -15.95
CA THR A 683 -26.83 5.02 -16.67
C THR A 683 -25.45 4.46 -16.33
N ALA A 684 -24.41 5.28 -16.32
CA ALA A 684 -23.07 4.89 -15.87
C ALA A 684 -23.07 4.40 -14.41
N GLY A 685 -23.85 5.04 -13.54
CA GLY A 685 -24.09 4.61 -12.16
C GLY A 685 -24.69 3.20 -12.09
N ARG A 686 -25.79 2.94 -12.83
CA ARG A 686 -26.37 1.58 -12.92
C ARG A 686 -25.38 0.54 -13.43
N THR A 687 -24.57 0.88 -14.44
CA THR A 687 -23.52 -0.01 -14.92
C THR A 687 -22.45 -0.28 -13.86
N ALA A 688 -22.10 0.71 -13.04
CA ALA A 688 -21.20 0.51 -11.91
C ALA A 688 -21.79 -0.43 -10.85
N ASP A 689 -23.10 -0.36 -10.60
CA ASP A 689 -23.82 -1.25 -9.68
C ASP A 689 -23.87 -2.69 -10.21
N GLU A 690 -24.17 -2.90 -11.50
CA GLU A 690 -24.10 -4.23 -12.12
C GLU A 690 -22.69 -4.83 -12.06
N ARG A 691 -21.66 -3.99 -12.26
CA ARG A 691 -20.25 -4.40 -12.15
C ARG A 691 -19.84 -4.70 -10.71
N ARG A 692 -20.46 -4.05 -9.71
CA ARG A 692 -20.26 -4.35 -8.29
C ARG A 692 -20.68 -5.77 -7.97
N GLU A 693 -21.82 -6.22 -8.46
CA GLU A 693 -22.28 -7.61 -8.25
C GLU A 693 -21.30 -8.61 -8.87
N ARG A 694 -20.82 -8.34 -10.09
CA ARG A 694 -19.80 -9.19 -10.74
C ARG A 694 -18.49 -9.21 -9.97
N LEU A 695 -18.01 -8.06 -9.50
CA LEU A 695 -16.81 -7.97 -8.68
C LEU A 695 -16.96 -8.80 -7.41
N SER A 696 -18.11 -8.69 -6.71
CA SER A 696 -18.41 -9.47 -5.52
C SER A 696 -18.38 -10.98 -5.80
N ALA A 697 -18.97 -11.42 -6.92
CA ALA A 697 -18.95 -12.81 -7.33
C ALA A 697 -17.51 -13.31 -7.63
N ARG A 698 -16.68 -12.50 -8.31
CA ARG A 698 -15.28 -12.85 -8.59
C ARG A 698 -14.42 -12.86 -7.33
N GLN A 699 -14.64 -11.94 -6.40
CA GLN A 699 -13.96 -11.95 -5.10
C GLN A 699 -14.32 -13.19 -4.30
N ALA A 700 -15.59 -13.60 -4.29
CA ALA A 700 -16.03 -14.86 -3.68
C ALA A 700 -15.37 -16.08 -4.34
N GLU A 701 -15.24 -16.08 -5.67
CA GLU A 701 -14.53 -17.14 -6.41
C GLU A 701 -13.03 -17.20 -6.09
N VAL A 702 -12.36 -16.05 -6.00
CA VAL A 702 -10.94 -15.95 -5.58
C VAL A 702 -10.76 -16.51 -4.18
N LEU A 703 -11.64 -16.16 -3.25
CA LEU A 703 -11.60 -16.69 -1.88
C LEU A 703 -11.79 -18.20 -1.89
N ARG A 704 -12.75 -18.72 -2.65
CA ARG A 704 -12.96 -20.18 -2.83
C ARG A 704 -11.73 -20.88 -3.41
N LEU A 705 -11.11 -20.34 -4.45
CA LEU A 705 -9.93 -20.94 -5.09
C LEU A 705 -8.67 -20.85 -4.23
N ARG A 706 -8.51 -19.76 -3.48
CA ARG A 706 -7.41 -19.57 -2.52
C ARG A 706 -7.51 -20.58 -1.39
N ASP A 707 -8.73 -20.83 -0.92
CA ASP A 707 -9.02 -21.90 0.02
C ASP A 707 -8.65 -23.27 -0.57
N GLU A 708 -9.11 -23.61 -1.77
CA GLU A 708 -8.81 -24.90 -2.42
C GLU A 708 -7.30 -25.16 -2.67
N LEU A 709 -6.52 -24.10 -2.88
CA LEU A 709 -5.08 -24.18 -3.15
C LEU A 709 -4.22 -24.37 -1.93
N ARG A 710 -4.68 -23.83 -0.81
CA ARG A 710 -4.03 -23.96 0.49
C ARG A 710 -3.98 -25.44 0.91
N ASP A 711 -4.90 -26.27 0.41
CA ASP A 711 -5.04 -27.67 0.79
C ASP A 711 -4.24 -28.68 -0.05
N ASN A 712 -4.09 -28.50 -1.37
CA ASN A 712 -3.51 -29.53 -2.25
C ASN A 712 -2.22 -29.15 -2.99
N GLY A 713 -1.70 -27.92 -2.84
CA GLY A 713 -0.43 -27.52 -3.46
C GLY A 713 -0.36 -27.69 -4.99
N ASP A 714 -1.51 -27.84 -5.65
CA ASP A 714 -1.62 -28.18 -7.07
C ASP A 714 -1.27 -26.97 -7.95
N GLN A 715 -0.29 -27.15 -8.83
CA GLN A 715 0.22 -26.11 -9.72
C GLN A 715 -0.84 -25.63 -10.72
N LEU A 716 -1.77 -26.50 -11.14
CA LEU A 716 -2.85 -26.15 -12.08
C LEU A 716 -3.89 -25.23 -11.42
N LYS A 717 -4.24 -25.51 -10.17
CA LYS A 717 -5.12 -24.63 -9.39
C LYS A 717 -4.47 -23.27 -9.13
N ARG A 718 -3.13 -23.19 -9.03
CA ARG A 718 -2.40 -21.91 -8.82
C ARG A 718 -2.56 -20.99 -10.01
N SER A 719 -2.52 -21.54 -11.22
CA SER A 719 -2.84 -20.77 -12.43
C SER A 719 -4.31 -20.33 -12.46
N THR A 720 -5.25 -21.17 -12.02
CA THR A 720 -6.67 -20.81 -11.97
C THR A 720 -6.95 -19.71 -10.94
N LEU A 721 -6.33 -19.76 -9.76
CA LEU A 721 -6.40 -18.66 -8.77
C LEU A 721 -5.78 -17.39 -9.33
N ALA A 722 -4.59 -17.47 -9.94
CA ALA A 722 -3.95 -16.29 -10.54
C ALA A 722 -4.85 -15.66 -11.62
N SER A 723 -5.53 -16.48 -12.43
CA SER A 723 -6.52 -16.02 -13.40
C SER A 723 -7.72 -15.35 -12.73
N ALA A 724 -8.30 -15.97 -11.70
CA ALA A 724 -9.44 -15.41 -10.98
C ALA A 724 -9.09 -14.11 -10.22
N GLU A 725 -7.87 -14.02 -9.69
CA GLU A 725 -7.34 -12.80 -9.06
C GLU A 725 -7.17 -11.67 -10.08
N GLU A 726 -6.70 -11.98 -11.28
CA GLU A 726 -6.62 -11.00 -12.36
C GLU A 726 -8.03 -10.60 -12.85
N ASP A 727 -8.95 -11.55 -13.02
CA ASP A 727 -10.34 -11.27 -13.37
C ASP A 727 -11.04 -10.38 -12.32
N SER A 728 -10.76 -10.61 -11.03
CA SER A 728 -11.25 -9.76 -9.94
C SER A 728 -10.65 -8.35 -10.01
N ARG A 729 -9.36 -8.21 -10.35
CA ARG A 729 -8.72 -6.90 -10.56
C ARG A 729 -9.29 -6.17 -11.77
N VAL A 730 -9.54 -6.88 -12.87
CA VAL A 730 -10.17 -6.34 -14.07
C VAL A 730 -11.58 -5.86 -13.74
N ALA A 731 -12.39 -6.68 -13.07
CA ALA A 731 -13.73 -6.27 -12.63
C ALA A 731 -13.72 -5.06 -11.70
N ALA A 732 -12.71 -4.94 -10.82
CA ALA A 732 -12.53 -3.77 -9.96
C ALA A 732 -12.18 -2.51 -10.77
N ARG A 733 -11.27 -2.61 -11.75
CA ARG A 733 -10.93 -1.53 -12.68
C ARG A 733 -12.14 -1.08 -13.50
N ASP A 734 -12.92 -2.02 -14.02
CA ASP A 734 -14.11 -1.73 -14.82
C ASP A 734 -15.18 -1.00 -14.01
N ARG A 735 -15.41 -1.43 -12.76
CA ARG A 735 -16.31 -0.72 -11.85
C ARG A 735 -15.81 0.69 -11.56
N ALA A 736 -14.51 0.84 -11.25
CA ALA A 736 -13.90 2.14 -10.99
C ALA A 736 -14.02 3.08 -12.19
N ALA A 737 -13.85 2.56 -13.41
CA ALA A 737 -14.03 3.33 -14.64
C ALA A 737 -15.47 3.84 -14.80
N SER A 738 -16.49 3.01 -14.53
CA SER A 738 -17.89 3.45 -14.57
C SER A 738 -18.23 4.49 -13.49
N LEU A 739 -17.65 4.38 -12.29
CA LEU A 739 -17.81 5.40 -11.25
C LEU A 739 -17.12 6.72 -11.63
N ALA A 740 -15.93 6.64 -12.22
CA ALA A 740 -15.20 7.81 -12.73
C ALA A 740 -15.97 8.49 -13.88
N GLU A 741 -16.57 7.70 -14.77
CA GLU A 741 -17.45 8.21 -15.83
C GLU A 741 -18.69 8.90 -15.23
N ALA A 742 -19.38 8.27 -14.29
CA ALA A 742 -20.56 8.83 -13.64
C ALA A 742 -20.26 10.18 -12.96
N VAL A 743 -19.21 10.25 -12.13
CA VAL A 743 -18.84 11.51 -11.45
C VAL A 743 -18.29 12.55 -12.44
N GLY A 744 -17.60 12.13 -13.50
CA GLY A 744 -17.13 13.00 -14.57
C GLY A 744 -18.28 13.65 -15.33
N LEU A 745 -19.33 12.89 -15.66
CA LEU A 745 -20.56 13.39 -16.29
C LEU A 745 -21.32 14.35 -15.36
N LEU A 746 -21.43 14.03 -14.07
CA LEU A 746 -22.05 14.90 -13.07
C LEU A 746 -21.29 16.23 -12.89
N ASN A 747 -19.97 16.19 -12.84
CA ASN A 747 -19.14 17.40 -12.75
C ASN A 747 -19.24 18.26 -14.02
N ARG A 748 -19.34 17.63 -15.20
CA ARG A 748 -19.61 18.36 -16.46
C ARG A 748 -20.98 19.01 -16.44
N ALA A 749 -22.01 18.32 -15.94
CA ALA A 749 -23.34 18.91 -15.77
C ALA A 749 -23.32 20.09 -14.79
N LEU A 750 -22.59 19.96 -13.68
CA LEU A 750 -22.42 21.03 -12.69
C LEU A 750 -21.71 22.25 -13.28
N ALA A 751 -20.68 22.04 -14.11
CA ALA A 751 -19.97 23.12 -14.79
C ALA A 751 -20.86 23.89 -15.78
N LEU A 752 -21.83 23.22 -16.41
CA LEU A 752 -22.81 23.88 -17.28
C LEU A 752 -23.83 24.70 -16.48
N THR A 753 -24.27 24.17 -15.33
CA THR A 753 -25.30 24.78 -14.48
C THR A 753 -25.02 24.58 -12.98
N PRO A 754 -24.22 25.45 -12.34
CA PRO A 754 -23.77 25.26 -10.95
C PRO A 754 -24.90 25.23 -9.91
N ASP A 755 -25.93 26.04 -10.12
CA ASP A 755 -27.05 26.20 -9.18
C ASP A 755 -28.24 25.27 -9.50
N HIS A 756 -28.12 24.36 -10.46
CA HIS A 756 -29.24 23.50 -10.87
C HIS A 756 -29.52 22.41 -9.82
N PRO A 757 -30.67 22.42 -9.12
CA PRO A 757 -30.91 21.54 -7.99
C PRO A 757 -30.84 20.04 -8.30
N PRO A 758 -31.36 19.53 -9.44
CA PRO A 758 -31.23 18.13 -9.81
C PRO A 758 -29.78 17.62 -9.92
N VAL A 759 -28.86 18.45 -10.42
CA VAL A 759 -27.45 18.07 -10.60
C VAL A 759 -26.75 18.00 -9.25
N ARG A 760 -26.99 19.00 -8.38
CA ARG A 760 -26.44 19.01 -7.01
C ARG A 760 -26.97 17.84 -6.18
N ALA A 761 -28.27 17.55 -6.27
CA ALA A 761 -28.87 16.41 -5.59
C ALA A 761 -28.29 15.06 -6.05
N ALA A 762 -28.01 14.90 -7.35
CA ALA A 762 -27.38 13.67 -7.86
C ALA A 762 -25.91 13.52 -7.44
N LEU A 763 -25.15 14.62 -7.37
CA LEU A 763 -23.80 14.62 -6.79
C LEU A 763 -23.82 14.26 -5.31
N ALA A 764 -24.73 14.86 -4.54
CA ALA A 764 -24.90 14.52 -3.13
C ALA A 764 -25.23 13.04 -2.95
N ALA A 765 -26.17 12.50 -3.73
CA ALA A 765 -26.54 11.09 -3.69
C ALA A 765 -25.35 10.16 -4.06
N PHE A 766 -24.58 10.51 -5.11
CA PHE A 766 -23.39 9.77 -5.50
C PHE A 766 -22.36 9.67 -4.37
N TRP A 767 -22.08 10.79 -3.70
CA TRP A 767 -21.12 10.83 -2.60
C TRP A 767 -21.64 10.17 -1.32
N ILE A 768 -22.96 10.18 -1.08
CA ILE A 768 -23.58 9.44 0.02
C ILE A 768 -23.44 7.92 -0.18
N ASP A 769 -23.59 7.42 -1.41
CA ASP A 769 -23.36 6.00 -1.70
C ASP A 769 -21.89 5.60 -1.47
N ARG A 770 -20.94 6.45 -1.88
CA ARG A 770 -19.50 6.25 -1.61
C ARG A 770 -19.16 6.36 -0.13
N LEU A 771 -19.82 7.24 0.61
CA LEU A 771 -19.70 7.35 2.06
C LEU A 771 -20.15 6.04 2.73
N ALA A 772 -21.33 5.53 2.38
CA ALA A 772 -21.84 4.28 2.93
C ALA A 772 -20.92 3.09 2.60
N GLU A 773 -20.38 3.03 1.38
CA GLU A 773 -19.42 2.00 0.98
C GLU A 773 -18.11 2.08 1.78
N ALA A 774 -17.51 3.27 1.87
CA ALA A 774 -16.29 3.48 2.65
C ALA A 774 -16.48 3.16 4.14
N GLU A 775 -17.63 3.52 4.72
CA GLU A 775 -18.01 3.15 6.09
C GLU A 775 -18.15 1.63 6.26
N SER A 776 -18.71 0.91 5.28
CA SER A 776 -18.90 -0.54 5.34
C SER A 776 -17.59 -1.33 5.36
N ILE A 777 -16.55 -0.83 4.68
CA ILE A 777 -15.21 -1.46 4.66
C ILE A 777 -14.28 -0.92 5.75
N GLY A 778 -14.75 0.05 6.56
CA GLY A 778 -13.96 0.66 7.64
C GLY A 778 -12.89 1.66 7.18
N ASP A 779 -12.97 2.18 5.95
CA ASP A 779 -12.04 3.20 5.44
C ASP A 779 -12.48 4.59 5.91
N LEU A 780 -11.93 5.01 7.05
CA LEU A 780 -12.24 6.28 7.69
C LEU A 780 -11.84 7.49 6.82
N ALA A 781 -10.77 7.38 6.02
CA ALA A 781 -10.28 8.48 5.21
C ALA A 781 -11.18 8.69 3.98
N ALA A 782 -11.51 7.61 3.27
CA ALA A 782 -12.45 7.66 2.16
C ALA A 782 -13.85 8.09 2.61
N ALA A 783 -14.30 7.62 3.78
CA ALA A 783 -15.58 8.05 4.37
C ALA A 783 -15.59 9.55 4.68
N ALA A 784 -14.55 10.09 5.32
CA ALA A 784 -14.47 11.53 5.62
C ALA A 784 -14.47 12.39 4.34
N ALA A 785 -13.73 11.97 3.31
CA ALA A 785 -13.70 12.65 2.02
C ALA A 785 -15.06 12.65 1.32
N ALA A 786 -15.72 11.49 1.27
CA ALA A 786 -17.06 11.35 0.68
C ALA A 786 -18.11 12.15 1.47
N GLU A 787 -18.02 12.19 2.80
CA GLU A 787 -18.91 12.99 3.65
C GLU A 787 -18.77 14.50 3.37
N ALA A 788 -17.54 15.00 3.23
CA ALA A 788 -17.29 16.40 2.90
C ALA A 788 -17.87 16.78 1.53
N GLN A 789 -17.69 15.92 0.52
CA GLN A 789 -18.25 16.14 -0.80
C GLN A 789 -19.79 16.09 -0.78
N ALA A 790 -20.38 15.11 -0.09
CA ALA A 790 -21.83 15.01 0.05
C ALA A 790 -22.42 16.27 0.72
N LYS A 791 -21.79 16.80 1.77
CA LYS A 791 -22.20 18.06 2.43
C LYS A 791 -22.10 19.28 1.53
N ALA A 792 -21.11 19.35 0.63
CA ALA A 792 -20.94 20.48 -0.28
C ALA A 792 -22.10 20.60 -1.30
N TYR A 793 -22.66 19.46 -1.72
CA TYR A 793 -23.71 19.42 -2.74
C TYR A 793 -25.13 19.21 -2.18
N ASP A 794 -25.28 18.87 -0.90
CA ASP A 794 -26.59 18.66 -0.27
C ASP A 794 -27.46 19.93 -0.29
N ASP A 795 -28.75 19.75 -0.60
CA ASP A 795 -29.79 20.78 -0.58
C ASP A 795 -30.64 20.73 0.70
N GLY A 796 -30.21 19.93 1.67
CA GLY A 796 -30.89 19.70 2.95
C GLY A 796 -31.75 18.44 2.98
N ARG A 797 -31.98 17.77 1.84
CA ARG A 797 -32.76 16.51 1.77
C ARG A 797 -32.05 15.36 2.48
N GLN A 798 -30.73 15.40 2.58
CA GLN A 798 -29.91 14.32 3.14
C GLN A 798 -29.34 14.65 4.52
N ALA A 799 -29.79 15.75 5.14
CA ALA A 799 -29.28 16.23 6.43
C ALA A 799 -29.31 15.17 7.55
N GLN A 800 -30.35 14.33 7.60
CA GLN A 800 -30.46 13.24 8.59
C GLN A 800 -29.43 12.13 8.36
N LEU A 801 -29.12 11.81 7.09
CA LEU A 801 -28.08 10.85 6.76
C LEU A 801 -26.71 11.45 7.06
N LEU A 802 -26.46 12.71 6.70
CA LEU A 802 -25.18 13.40 6.93
C LEU A 802 -24.89 13.70 8.41
N ALA A 803 -25.92 13.80 9.27
CA ALA A 803 -25.77 13.90 10.72
C ALA A 803 -25.10 12.66 11.36
N GLY A 804 -25.03 11.54 10.63
CA GLY A 804 -24.33 10.34 11.09
C GLY A 804 -25.04 9.61 12.21
N THR A 805 -26.36 9.75 12.29
CA THR A 805 -27.18 9.13 13.33
C THR A 805 -27.81 7.81 12.86
N ALA A 806 -28.01 6.89 13.79
CA ALA A 806 -28.81 5.69 13.67
C ALA A 806 -30.00 5.77 14.64
N ARG A 807 -31.07 5.02 14.36
CA ARG A 807 -32.22 4.88 15.26
C ARG A 807 -32.12 3.56 15.99
N ILE A 808 -32.40 3.56 17.28
CA ILE A 808 -32.50 2.36 18.09
C ILE A 808 -33.85 2.30 18.78
N VAL A 809 -34.52 1.15 18.71
CA VAL A 809 -35.80 0.92 19.36
C VAL A 809 -35.64 -0.19 20.38
N ASN A 810 -35.90 0.12 21.65
CA ASN A 810 -35.84 -0.89 22.71
C ASN A 810 -37.14 -1.71 22.74
N ARG A 811 -37.07 -2.97 22.30
CA ARG A 811 -38.15 -3.95 22.37
C ARG A 811 -37.99 -4.95 23.52
N CYS A 812 -37.01 -4.74 24.39
CA CYS A 812 -36.75 -5.60 25.54
C CYS A 812 -37.78 -5.36 26.65
N PRO A 813 -38.01 -6.34 27.55
CA PRO A 813 -38.90 -6.18 28.71
C PRO A 813 -38.34 -5.22 29.77
N THR A 814 -37.07 -4.81 29.67
CA THR A 814 -36.39 -3.87 30.57
C THR A 814 -35.74 -2.73 29.80
N PRO A 815 -35.50 -1.57 30.44
CA PRO A 815 -34.62 -0.54 29.89
C PRO A 815 -33.25 -1.10 29.49
N ILE A 816 -32.67 -0.55 28.43
CA ILE A 816 -31.33 -0.89 27.97
C ILE A 816 -30.40 0.32 28.14
N ARG A 817 -29.13 0.05 28.45
CA ARG A 817 -28.07 1.05 28.53
C ARG A 817 -27.11 0.87 27.38
N LEU A 818 -26.77 1.97 26.71
CA LEU A 818 -25.90 2.00 25.55
C LEU A 818 -24.65 2.80 25.89
N GLN A 819 -23.47 2.25 25.59
CA GLN A 819 -22.20 2.93 25.77
C GLN A 819 -21.32 2.73 24.55
N ALA A 820 -20.73 3.81 24.01
CA ALA A 820 -19.92 3.75 22.80
C ALA A 820 -18.65 2.94 23.03
N ILE A 821 -18.29 2.04 22.12
CA ILE A 821 -17.05 1.27 22.16
C ILE A 821 -16.04 2.01 21.29
N SER A 822 -14.91 2.41 21.90
CA SER A 822 -13.83 3.08 21.18
C SER A 822 -12.49 2.44 21.49
N ARG A 823 -11.53 2.67 20.60
CA ARG A 823 -10.18 2.14 20.74
C ARG A 823 -9.41 2.96 21.76
N THR A 824 -8.92 2.30 22.80
CA THR A 824 -8.14 2.91 23.88
C THR A 824 -6.69 3.16 23.48
N ALA A 825 -5.94 3.90 24.30
CA ALA A 825 -4.49 4.10 24.14
C ALA A 825 -3.70 2.77 24.12
N ASN A 826 -4.22 1.73 24.77
CA ASN A 826 -3.64 0.38 24.77
C ASN A 826 -4.03 -0.43 23.51
N ARG A 827 -4.64 0.22 22.50
CA ARG A 827 -5.03 -0.35 21.21
C ARG A 827 -6.16 -1.39 21.27
N THR A 828 -6.86 -1.48 22.41
CA THR A 828 -7.99 -2.39 22.66
C THR A 828 -9.32 -1.66 22.60
N ASP A 829 -10.37 -2.32 22.14
CA ASP A 829 -11.73 -1.78 22.09
C ASP A 829 -12.39 -1.89 23.47
N ALA A 830 -12.79 -0.76 24.07
CA ALA A 830 -13.44 -0.72 25.38
C ALA A 830 -14.63 0.26 25.41
N PRO A 831 -15.62 0.05 26.30
CA PRO A 831 -16.69 1.02 26.51
C PRO A 831 -16.14 2.38 26.97
N SER A 832 -16.67 3.45 26.39
CA SER A 832 -16.19 4.82 26.53
C SER A 832 -17.36 5.80 26.41
N GLY A 833 -17.20 6.98 27.01
CA GLY A 833 -18.20 8.03 26.94
C GLY A 833 -19.44 7.80 27.84
N PRO A 834 -20.47 8.65 27.70
CA PRO A 834 -21.66 8.64 28.55
C PRO A 834 -22.54 7.41 28.28
N VAL A 835 -23.23 6.96 29.33
CA VAL A 835 -24.21 5.88 29.24
C VAL A 835 -25.57 6.49 28.86
N ILE A 836 -26.15 5.99 27.77
CA ILE A 836 -27.46 6.41 27.27
C ILE A 836 -28.48 5.34 27.65
N GLU A 837 -29.49 5.71 28.43
CA GLU A 837 -30.57 4.78 28.82
C GLU A 837 -31.77 4.93 27.88
N VAL A 838 -32.26 3.82 27.34
CA VAL A 838 -33.43 3.76 26.44
C VAL A 838 -34.53 2.94 27.12
N ALA A 839 -35.64 3.62 27.47
CA ALA A 839 -36.79 3.00 28.13
C ALA A 839 -37.49 1.96 27.24
N VAL A 840 -38.27 1.07 27.86
CA VAL A 840 -39.03 0.02 27.14
C VAL A 840 -39.99 0.65 26.14
N GLY A 841 -39.93 0.21 24.88
CA GLY A 841 -40.75 0.72 23.78
C GLY A 841 -40.34 2.10 23.25
N ALA A 842 -39.33 2.74 23.83
CA ALA A 842 -38.84 4.05 23.39
C ALA A 842 -37.88 3.93 22.19
N GLU A 843 -37.88 4.98 21.37
CA GLU A 843 -36.92 5.18 20.27
C GLU A 843 -35.89 6.23 20.68
N ALA A 844 -34.61 5.98 20.39
CA ALA A 844 -33.53 6.94 20.58
C ALA A 844 -32.73 7.13 19.29
N VAL A 845 -32.31 8.37 19.03
CA VAL A 845 -31.43 8.73 17.92
C VAL A 845 -30.02 8.89 18.46
N ILE A 846 -29.10 8.05 17.97
CA ILE A 846 -27.75 7.90 18.52
C ILE A 846 -26.74 8.01 17.38
N GLY A 847 -25.55 8.55 17.65
CA GLY A 847 -24.47 8.59 16.66
C GLY A 847 -24.10 7.18 16.17
N ARG A 848 -23.74 7.03 14.90
CA ARG A 848 -23.23 5.76 14.35
C ARG A 848 -22.00 5.27 15.12
N GLY A 849 -21.78 3.96 15.10
CA GLY A 849 -20.60 3.35 15.73
C GLY A 849 -20.91 2.04 16.43
N ARG A 850 -19.91 1.47 17.10
CA ARG A 850 -20.06 0.28 17.93
C ARG A 850 -20.53 0.68 19.32
N TYR A 851 -21.54 0.00 19.83
CA TYR A 851 -22.08 0.24 21.16
C TYR A 851 -22.17 -1.05 21.95
N LEU A 852 -21.80 -0.99 23.23
CA LEU A 852 -22.12 -2.00 24.21
C LEU A 852 -23.54 -1.73 24.70
N VAL A 853 -24.42 -2.69 24.52
CA VAL A 853 -25.76 -2.70 25.07
C VAL A 853 -25.77 -3.56 26.33
N THR A 854 -26.29 -3.01 27.42
CA THR A 854 -26.46 -3.71 28.71
C THR A 854 -27.91 -3.61 29.15
N ALA A 855 -28.59 -4.74 29.29
CA ALA A 855 -29.91 -4.80 29.91
C ALA A 855 -29.81 -4.77 31.45
N LEU A 856 -30.88 -4.37 32.14
CA LEU A 856 -30.90 -4.27 33.61
C LEU A 856 -30.70 -5.61 34.33
N ASP A 857 -31.03 -6.73 33.69
CA ASP A 857 -30.79 -8.09 34.17
C ASP A 857 -29.32 -8.54 33.98
N GLY A 858 -28.46 -7.67 33.44
CA GLY A 858 -27.02 -7.89 33.32
C GLY A 858 -26.57 -8.48 31.98
N VAL A 859 -27.49 -8.76 31.05
CA VAL A 859 -27.16 -9.27 29.71
C VAL A 859 -26.43 -8.19 28.92
N ARG A 860 -25.26 -8.55 28.36
CA ARG A 860 -24.40 -7.65 27.57
C ARG A 860 -24.22 -8.16 26.15
N PHE A 861 -24.29 -7.27 25.18
CA PHE A 861 -23.90 -7.56 23.80
C PHE A 861 -23.45 -6.30 23.06
N ALA A 862 -22.62 -6.46 22.04
CA ALA A 862 -22.21 -5.34 21.20
C ALA A 862 -23.08 -5.28 19.94
N ILE A 863 -23.36 -4.06 19.49
CA ILE A 863 -24.10 -3.77 18.27
C ILE A 863 -23.36 -2.72 17.43
N LEU A 864 -23.35 -2.91 16.11
CA LEU A 864 -22.87 -1.92 15.15
C LEU A 864 -24.05 -1.08 14.64
N LEU A 865 -24.11 0.18 15.07
CA LEU A 865 -25.12 1.13 14.61
C LEU A 865 -24.65 1.82 13.33
N GLU A 866 -25.32 1.48 12.23
CA GLU A 866 -25.07 2.04 10.89
C GLU A 866 -25.90 3.29 10.63
N ARG A 867 -25.33 4.26 9.92
CA ARG A 867 -25.94 5.54 9.56
C ARG A 867 -27.30 5.34 8.88
N GLY A 868 -28.32 6.06 9.34
CA GLY A 868 -29.67 6.05 8.76
C GLY A 868 -30.46 4.75 8.93
N ARG A 869 -29.89 3.71 9.56
CA ARG A 869 -30.60 2.45 9.83
C ARG A 869 -31.32 2.49 11.17
N SER A 870 -32.44 1.77 11.22
CA SER A 870 -33.17 1.49 12.45
C SER A 870 -32.80 0.11 12.96
N HIS A 871 -32.43 0.02 14.23
CA HIS A 871 -32.04 -1.21 14.90
C HIS A 871 -33.02 -1.50 16.03
N GLU A 872 -33.76 -2.60 15.91
CA GLU A 872 -34.60 -3.08 17.00
C GLU A 872 -33.79 -4.00 17.91
N VAL A 873 -33.74 -3.65 19.20
CA VAL A 873 -33.07 -4.46 20.21
C VAL A 873 -34.09 -5.32 20.93
N ILE A 874 -34.02 -6.63 20.68
CA ILE A 874 -34.84 -7.65 21.32
C ILE A 874 -33.89 -8.58 22.07
N LEU A 875 -33.85 -8.46 23.40
CA LEU A 875 -33.10 -9.37 24.24
C LEU A 875 -34.02 -10.38 24.94
N PRO A 876 -33.68 -11.67 24.89
CA PRO A 876 -34.32 -12.66 25.76
C PRO A 876 -34.00 -12.37 27.23
N ALA A 877 -34.94 -12.69 28.12
CA ALA A 877 -34.72 -12.57 29.56
C ALA A 877 -33.61 -13.50 30.04
N LEU A 878 -32.81 -13.04 31.02
CA LEU A 878 -31.79 -13.88 31.64
C LEU A 878 -32.39 -15.19 32.18
N PRO A 879 -31.86 -16.37 31.78
CA PRO A 879 -32.32 -17.65 32.31
C PRO A 879 -32.16 -17.72 33.84
N GLN A 880 -33.17 -18.24 34.54
CA GLN A 880 -33.09 -18.37 36.00
C GLN A 880 -32.07 -19.45 36.40
N GLY A 881 -31.31 -19.15 37.46
CA GLY A 881 -30.35 -20.07 38.05
C GLY A 881 -29.17 -20.38 37.14
N LEU A 882 -28.51 -19.40 36.54
CA LEU A 882 -27.25 -19.64 35.82
C LEU A 882 -26.21 -20.28 36.76
N PRO A 883 -25.48 -21.33 36.31
CA PRO A 883 -24.44 -21.95 37.12
C PRO A 883 -23.29 -20.95 37.36
N GLY A 884 -22.61 -21.07 38.50
CA GLY A 884 -21.55 -20.14 38.90
C GLY A 884 -20.47 -20.01 37.82
N MET A 885 -20.20 -18.78 37.38
CA MET A 885 -19.28 -18.42 36.29
C MET A 885 -19.71 -18.84 34.87
N ALA A 886 -21.00 -19.02 34.59
CA ALA A 886 -21.52 -19.10 33.22
C ALA A 886 -22.08 -17.74 32.75
N VAL A 887 -21.96 -17.49 31.44
CA VAL A 887 -22.41 -16.27 30.76
C VAL A 887 -23.53 -16.61 29.80
N PHE A 888 -24.61 -15.84 29.85
CA PHE A 888 -25.68 -15.94 28.87
C PHE A 888 -25.35 -15.08 27.63
N ILE A 889 -25.43 -15.68 26.46
CA ILE A 889 -25.18 -15.05 25.18
C ILE A 889 -26.53 -14.99 24.44
N PRO A 890 -27.06 -13.78 24.15
CA PRO A 890 -28.42 -13.62 23.65
C PRO A 890 -28.63 -14.13 22.21
N GLY A 891 -27.57 -14.51 21.50
CA GLY A 891 -27.63 -14.87 20.09
C GLY A 891 -27.90 -13.65 19.20
N GLY A 892 -27.93 -13.86 17.89
CA GLY A 892 -28.07 -12.78 16.91
C GLY A 892 -27.55 -13.19 15.54
N ILE A 893 -27.38 -12.19 14.68
CA ILE A 893 -26.84 -12.40 13.34
C ILE A 893 -25.30 -12.34 13.43
N LEU A 894 -24.64 -13.46 13.15
CA LEU A 894 -23.20 -13.53 12.97
C LEU A 894 -22.86 -12.98 11.57
N ARG A 895 -22.08 -11.90 11.52
CA ARG A 895 -21.62 -11.29 10.26
C ARG A 895 -20.28 -11.89 9.85
N GLU A 896 -20.23 -12.47 8.66
CA GLU A 896 -19.02 -13.12 8.13
C GLU A 896 -18.17 -12.13 7.32
N ALA A 897 -16.90 -12.00 7.69
CA ALA A 897 -15.99 -11.01 7.10
C ALA A 897 -15.48 -11.37 5.69
N ASP A 898 -15.74 -12.60 5.22
CA ASP A 898 -15.25 -13.15 3.95
C ASP A 898 -16.34 -13.29 2.87
N GLY A 899 -17.47 -12.61 3.04
CA GLY A 899 -18.55 -12.58 2.05
C GLY A 899 -19.46 -13.81 2.05
N ARG A 900 -19.34 -14.69 3.05
CA ARG A 900 -20.31 -15.76 3.32
C ARG A 900 -21.65 -15.19 3.81
N PRO A 901 -22.76 -15.91 3.61
CA PRO A 901 -24.06 -15.47 4.12
C PRO A 901 -24.05 -15.41 5.64
N ASP A 902 -24.69 -14.37 6.17
CA ASP A 902 -24.89 -14.18 7.60
C ASP A 902 -25.57 -15.40 8.25
N VAL A 903 -25.09 -15.80 9.43
CA VAL A 903 -25.59 -16.98 10.15
C VAL A 903 -26.41 -16.55 11.36
N GLN A 904 -27.64 -17.05 11.48
CA GLN A 904 -28.46 -16.81 12.67
C GLN A 904 -28.02 -17.73 13.82
N VAL A 905 -27.48 -17.14 14.88
CA VAL A 905 -27.11 -17.83 16.12
C VAL A 905 -28.24 -17.70 17.13
N LYS A 906 -28.70 -18.82 17.69
CA LYS A 906 -29.73 -18.84 18.75
C LYS A 906 -29.12 -18.42 20.10
N PRO A 907 -29.91 -17.98 21.09
CA PRO A 907 -29.40 -17.74 22.43
C PRO A 907 -28.83 -19.02 23.07
N PHE A 908 -27.72 -18.91 23.79
CA PHE A 908 -27.08 -20.03 24.49
C PHE A 908 -26.34 -19.54 25.75
N VAL A 909 -26.04 -20.46 26.66
CA VAL A 909 -25.21 -20.22 27.84
C VAL A 909 -23.84 -20.84 27.60
N MET A 910 -22.77 -20.10 27.90
CA MET A 910 -21.38 -20.55 27.76
C MET A 910 -20.65 -20.42 29.09
N ALA A 911 -19.79 -21.38 29.42
CA ALA A 911 -18.87 -21.24 30.56
C ALA A 911 -17.94 -20.03 30.35
N ALA A 912 -17.79 -19.15 31.35
CA ALA A 912 -16.98 -17.92 31.23
C ALA A 912 -15.48 -18.20 31.07
N ARG A 913 -15.01 -19.36 31.54
CA ARG A 913 -13.63 -19.84 31.44
C ARG A 913 -13.59 -21.25 30.87
N GLU A 914 -12.40 -21.65 30.47
CA GLU A 914 -12.12 -23.03 30.07
C GLU A 914 -12.19 -24.01 31.24
N THR A 915 -12.45 -25.27 30.93
CA THR A 915 -12.43 -26.38 31.87
C THR A 915 -11.04 -26.48 32.48
N THR A 916 -10.99 -26.47 33.79
CA THR A 916 -9.72 -26.51 34.53
C THR A 916 -9.20 -27.94 34.70
N CYS A 917 -7.90 -28.09 34.91
CA CYS A 917 -7.27 -29.37 35.24
C CYS A 917 -7.88 -29.99 36.50
N GLY A 918 -8.29 -29.18 37.48
CA GLY A 918 -8.99 -29.65 38.68
C GLY A 918 -10.38 -30.22 38.39
N GLU A 919 -11.17 -29.56 37.54
CA GLU A 919 -12.47 -30.08 37.09
C GLU A 919 -12.32 -31.35 36.26
N TRP A 920 -11.29 -31.42 35.43
CA TRP A 920 -10.95 -32.60 34.65
C TRP A 920 -10.50 -33.77 35.54
N LEU A 921 -9.71 -33.49 36.59
CA LEU A 921 -9.28 -34.47 37.57
C LEU A 921 -10.47 -35.08 38.32
N ALA A 922 -11.50 -34.28 38.61
CA ALA A 922 -12.74 -34.77 39.21
C ALA A 922 -13.49 -35.72 38.26
N PHE A 923 -13.55 -35.40 36.97
CA PHE A 923 -14.11 -36.29 35.94
C PHE A 923 -13.35 -37.63 35.85
N LEU A 924 -12.02 -37.60 35.78
CA LEU A 924 -11.20 -38.81 35.68
C LEU A 924 -11.33 -39.72 36.91
N ASN A 925 -11.63 -39.16 38.08
CA ASN A 925 -11.79 -39.89 39.33
C ASN A 925 -13.24 -40.24 39.67
N ASP A 926 -14.21 -39.93 38.80
CA ASP A 926 -15.59 -40.33 38.99
C ASP A 926 -15.71 -41.87 38.90
N PRO A 927 -16.38 -42.54 39.86
CA PRO A 927 -16.47 -44.00 39.89
C PRO A 927 -17.02 -44.64 38.60
N ALA A 928 -17.97 -43.98 37.92
CA ALA A 928 -18.54 -44.49 36.67
C ALA A 928 -17.57 -44.32 35.49
N VAL A 929 -16.78 -43.24 35.50
CA VAL A 929 -15.73 -42.98 34.49
C VAL A 929 -14.58 -43.96 34.66
N VAL A 930 -14.12 -44.19 35.90
CA VAL A 930 -13.07 -45.18 36.23
C VAL A 930 -13.49 -46.58 35.82
N ALA A 931 -14.73 -46.99 36.08
CA ALA A 931 -15.23 -48.31 35.67
C ALA A 931 -15.26 -48.48 34.14
N ARG A 932 -15.66 -47.43 33.41
CA ARG A 932 -15.65 -47.42 31.94
C ARG A 932 -14.22 -47.46 31.38
N TYR A 933 -13.29 -46.75 32.01
CA TYR A 933 -11.87 -46.77 31.66
C TYR A 933 -11.26 -48.16 31.83
N GLU A 934 -11.48 -48.80 32.98
CA GLU A 934 -10.97 -50.14 33.26
C GLU A 934 -11.57 -51.19 32.29
N ALA A 935 -12.86 -51.08 31.96
CA ALA A 935 -13.51 -51.94 30.98
C ALA A 935 -12.95 -51.76 29.56
N ALA A 936 -12.63 -50.53 29.15
CA ALA A 936 -12.08 -50.25 27.82
C ALA A 936 -10.63 -50.71 27.66
N ILE A 937 -9.78 -50.53 28.68
CA ILE A 937 -8.42 -51.08 28.70
C ILE A 937 -8.44 -52.60 28.62
N ALA A 938 -9.36 -53.26 29.33
CA ALA A 938 -9.51 -54.71 29.28
C ALA A 938 -9.90 -55.23 27.87
N GLN A 939 -10.52 -54.37 27.05
CA GLN A 939 -10.89 -54.66 25.66
C GLN A 939 -9.82 -54.23 24.64
N GLY A 940 -8.65 -53.78 25.09
CA GLY A 940 -7.57 -53.30 24.21
C GLY A 940 -7.90 -51.99 23.50
N GLN A 941 -8.95 -51.28 23.93
CA GLN A 941 -9.30 -49.97 23.38
C GLN A 941 -8.53 -48.87 24.12
N LEU A 942 -7.89 -47.98 23.36
CA LEU A 942 -7.33 -46.74 23.89
C LEU A 942 -8.48 -45.77 24.16
N ILE A 943 -9.10 -45.89 25.33
CA ILE A 943 -10.12 -44.96 25.80
C ILE A 943 -9.59 -44.31 27.09
N LEU A 944 -9.67 -42.98 27.16
CA LEU A 944 -9.31 -42.10 28.28
C LEU A 944 -7.82 -42.15 28.70
N ALA A 945 -6.91 -41.99 27.75
CA ALA A 945 -5.50 -41.76 28.05
C ALA A 945 -5.15 -40.28 27.83
N PRO A 946 -5.06 -39.45 28.89
CA PRO A 946 -4.52 -38.12 28.76
C PRO A 946 -3.03 -38.24 28.43
N ARG A 947 -2.58 -37.68 27.31
CA ARG A 947 -1.18 -37.80 26.87
C ARG A 947 -0.64 -36.46 26.39
N THR A 948 0.38 -35.98 27.12
CA THR A 948 1.80 -35.94 26.76
C THR A 948 2.11 -34.76 25.87
N SER A 949 2.76 -33.78 26.48
CA SER A 949 3.38 -32.61 25.87
C SER A 949 4.02 -32.92 24.49
N PRO A 950 4.01 -31.99 23.53
CA PRO A 950 4.72 -32.17 22.26
C PRO A 950 6.24 -32.28 22.44
N PHE A 951 6.73 -31.91 23.62
CA PHE A 951 8.14 -31.84 23.95
C PHE A 951 8.59 -32.97 24.87
N ASP A 952 7.67 -33.76 25.44
CA ASP A 952 8.01 -34.80 26.42
C ASP A 952 7.12 -36.05 26.31
N LYS A 953 7.73 -37.23 26.41
CA LYS A 953 7.06 -38.52 26.21
C LYS A 953 6.18 -38.95 27.39
N ASP A 954 6.16 -38.16 28.46
CA ASP A 954 5.51 -38.47 29.74
C ASP A 954 4.21 -37.67 29.96
N SER A 955 3.19 -38.35 30.50
CA SER A 955 1.87 -37.75 30.76
C SER A 955 1.93 -36.89 32.04
N LEU A 956 1.31 -35.70 32.02
CA LEU A 956 1.10 -34.85 33.22
C LEU A 956 0.16 -35.48 34.25
N TRP A 957 -0.43 -36.63 33.93
CA TRP A 957 -1.43 -37.31 34.73
C TRP A 957 -0.92 -38.71 35.07
N ARG A 958 -0.77 -39.01 36.35
CA ARG A 958 -0.36 -40.35 36.82
C ARG A 958 -1.52 -41.00 37.55
N ARG A 959 -1.76 -42.28 37.30
CA ARG A 959 -2.67 -43.09 38.13
C ARG A 959 -1.88 -43.71 39.27
N ARG A 960 -2.14 -43.30 40.51
CA ARG A 960 -1.57 -43.95 41.70
C ARG A 960 -2.36 -45.21 42.00
N ALA A 961 -1.66 -46.34 42.18
CA ALA A 961 -2.31 -47.60 42.53
C ALA A 961 -2.93 -47.51 43.92
N GLY A 962 -4.17 -47.99 44.06
CA GLY A 962 -4.83 -48.15 45.36
C GLY A 962 -4.22 -49.32 46.15
N PHE A 963 -4.51 -49.38 47.45
CA PHE A 963 -4.06 -50.47 48.32
C PHE A 963 -4.55 -51.83 47.75
N LEU A 964 -3.63 -52.80 47.58
CA LEU A 964 -3.87 -54.12 46.95
C LEU A 964 -4.25 -54.10 45.45
N GLY A 965 -3.95 -53.02 44.73
CA GLY A 965 -4.15 -52.95 43.28
C GLY A 965 -5.61 -52.74 42.83
N ARG A 966 -6.54 -52.49 43.76
CA ARG A 966 -7.92 -52.08 43.47
C ARG A 966 -8.11 -50.59 43.80
N GLY A 967 -8.81 -49.86 42.92
CA GLY A 967 -9.26 -48.49 43.20
C GLY A 967 -8.16 -47.41 43.11
N GLY A 968 -7.34 -47.42 42.06
CA GLY A 968 -6.35 -46.35 41.83
C GLY A 968 -7.01 -45.04 41.35
N SER A 969 -6.53 -43.91 41.86
CA SER A 969 -6.98 -42.56 41.48
C SER A 969 -5.96 -41.87 40.58
N PHE A 970 -6.44 -41.03 39.66
CA PHE A 970 -5.60 -40.12 38.90
C PHE A 970 -5.15 -38.95 39.78
N VAL A 971 -3.90 -38.53 39.59
CA VAL A 971 -3.30 -37.32 40.17
C VAL A 971 -2.63 -36.51 39.07
N LEU A 972 -2.59 -35.18 39.26
CA LEU A 972 -1.94 -34.22 38.38
C LEU A 972 -0.52 -33.94 38.90
N GLU A 973 0.51 -34.42 38.19
CA GLU A 973 1.93 -34.32 38.59
C GLU A 973 2.82 -34.07 37.37
N ALA A 974 3.72 -33.09 37.44
CA ALA A 974 4.69 -32.85 36.37
C ALA A 974 5.74 -33.98 36.28
N VAL A 975 6.49 -34.00 35.17
CA VAL A 975 7.52 -35.02 34.88
C VAL A 975 8.65 -34.96 35.91
N ASP A 976 9.03 -33.76 36.34
CA ASP A 976 10.04 -33.46 37.36
C ASP A 976 9.52 -33.56 38.81
N GLY A 977 8.24 -33.89 39.01
CA GLY A 977 7.60 -33.99 40.32
C GLY A 977 7.09 -32.66 40.89
N SER A 978 7.14 -31.56 40.12
CA SER A 978 6.53 -30.29 40.52
C SER A 978 4.99 -30.33 40.47
N GLN A 979 4.36 -29.50 41.30
CA GLN A 979 2.91 -29.43 41.42
C GLN A 979 2.34 -28.47 40.36
N ILE A 980 1.40 -28.96 39.55
CA ILE A 980 0.69 -28.17 38.55
C ILE A 980 -0.51 -27.51 39.20
N ASP A 981 -0.73 -26.21 38.95
CA ASP A 981 -1.90 -25.49 39.47
C ASP A 981 -3.21 -26.06 38.88
N PRO A 982 -4.11 -26.62 39.71
CA PRO A 982 -5.39 -27.18 39.26
C PRO A 982 -6.31 -26.16 38.57
N ALA A 983 -6.11 -24.86 38.78
CA ALA A 983 -6.92 -23.81 38.15
C ALA A 983 -6.58 -23.55 36.68
N CYS A 984 -5.51 -24.16 36.17
CA CYS A 984 -5.10 -24.02 34.78
C CYS A 984 -6.01 -24.77 33.82
N PRO A 985 -6.15 -24.32 32.57
CA PRO A 985 -6.98 -25.00 31.59
C PRO A 985 -6.43 -26.40 31.27
N VAL A 986 -7.32 -27.37 31.13
CA VAL A 986 -6.97 -28.70 30.65
C VAL A 986 -6.55 -28.63 29.17
N SER A 987 -5.47 -29.30 28.81
CA SER A 987 -4.99 -29.40 27.43
C SER A 987 -4.56 -30.82 27.08
N GLY A 988 -4.36 -31.12 25.80
CA GLY A 988 -3.88 -32.45 25.40
C GLY A 988 -4.95 -33.54 25.52
N ILE A 989 -6.18 -33.27 25.10
CA ILE A 989 -7.31 -34.22 25.22
C ILE A 989 -7.97 -34.51 23.86
N SER A 990 -8.61 -35.67 23.73
CA SER A 990 -9.31 -36.06 22.49
C SER A 990 -10.73 -35.48 22.41
N HIS A 991 -11.28 -35.41 21.20
CA HIS A 991 -12.68 -35.05 20.96
C HIS A 991 -13.64 -35.94 21.77
N ASP A 992 -13.43 -37.26 21.74
CA ASP A 992 -14.31 -38.22 22.39
C ASP A 992 -14.26 -38.09 23.92
N ASP A 993 -13.10 -37.73 24.48
CA ASP A 993 -12.95 -37.41 25.90
C ASP A 993 -13.67 -36.10 26.26
N ALA A 994 -13.60 -35.07 25.42
CA ALA A 994 -14.31 -33.81 25.62
C ALA A 994 -15.85 -34.01 25.59
N VAL A 995 -16.35 -34.85 24.68
CA VAL A 995 -17.77 -35.27 24.63
C VAL A 995 -18.16 -36.04 25.90
N ALA A 996 -17.32 -36.98 26.33
CA ALA A 996 -17.55 -37.75 27.54
C ALA A 996 -17.58 -36.86 28.81
N TYR A 997 -16.68 -35.87 28.88
CA TYR A 997 -16.65 -34.88 29.94
C TYR A 997 -17.90 -34.01 29.94
N ALA A 998 -18.34 -33.50 28.77
CA ALA A 998 -19.57 -32.73 28.65
C ALA A 998 -20.79 -33.53 29.16
N ALA A 999 -20.91 -34.80 28.76
CA ALA A 999 -21.97 -35.69 29.21
C ALA A 999 -21.90 -36.01 30.72
N TRP A 1000 -20.70 -36.15 31.29
CA TRP A 1000 -20.53 -36.31 32.72
C TRP A 1000 -20.93 -35.04 33.47
N ARG A 1001 -20.43 -33.88 33.06
CA ARG A 1001 -20.74 -32.58 33.67
C ARG A 1001 -22.23 -32.27 33.56
N ALA A 1002 -22.87 -32.67 32.46
CA ALA A 1002 -24.31 -32.55 32.28
C ALA A 1002 -25.11 -33.27 33.36
N ARG A 1003 -24.68 -34.48 33.76
CA ARG A 1003 -25.31 -35.23 34.85
C ARG A 1003 -25.04 -34.62 36.23
N GLN A 1004 -23.83 -34.12 36.46
CA GLN A 1004 -23.46 -33.51 37.75
C GLN A 1004 -24.23 -32.22 37.99
N ASP A 1005 -24.31 -31.35 36.98
CA ASP A 1005 -24.91 -30.03 37.10
C ASP A 1005 -26.44 -30.04 36.86
N GLY A 1006 -26.99 -31.17 36.40
CA GLY A 1006 -28.40 -31.28 36.00
C GLY A 1006 -28.77 -30.43 34.78
N ARG A 1007 -27.80 -30.17 33.89
CA ARG A 1007 -27.96 -29.29 32.71
C ARG A 1007 -27.48 -30.00 31.45
N PRO A 1008 -28.05 -29.71 30.27
CA PRO A 1008 -27.65 -30.38 29.03
C PRO A 1008 -26.35 -29.77 28.45
N TRP A 1009 -25.24 -29.82 29.20
CA TRP A 1009 -23.95 -29.35 28.73
C TRP A 1009 -23.49 -30.11 27.49
N ARG A 1010 -23.01 -29.35 26.50
CA ARG A 1010 -22.42 -29.83 25.25
C ARG A 1010 -21.23 -28.96 24.85
N LEU A 1011 -20.55 -29.34 23.78
CA LEU A 1011 -19.47 -28.56 23.18
C LEU A 1011 -20.08 -27.46 22.27
N PRO A 1012 -19.45 -26.28 22.16
CA PRO A 1012 -19.94 -25.19 21.32
C PRO A 1012 -19.86 -25.53 19.84
N GLU A 1013 -20.79 -24.97 19.07
CA GLU A 1013 -20.68 -24.86 17.61
C GLU A 1013 -19.74 -23.71 17.23
N VAL A 1014 -19.29 -23.70 15.96
CA VAL A 1014 -18.38 -22.68 15.43
C VAL A 1014 -19.02 -21.30 15.49
N ALA A 1015 -20.27 -21.22 15.03
CA ALA A 1015 -21.02 -19.97 15.00
C ALA A 1015 -21.25 -19.43 16.42
N GLU A 1016 -21.50 -20.29 17.41
CA GLU A 1016 -21.65 -19.90 18.82
C GLU A 1016 -20.35 -19.36 19.40
N TRP A 1017 -19.23 -20.04 19.15
CA TRP A 1017 -17.91 -19.60 19.62
C TRP A 1017 -17.50 -18.27 18.96
N GLN A 1018 -17.65 -18.16 17.64
CA GLN A 1018 -17.32 -16.94 16.89
C GLN A 1018 -18.23 -15.79 17.32
N PHE A 1019 -19.53 -16.03 17.49
CA PHE A 1019 -20.45 -15.02 17.99
C PHE A 1019 -20.09 -14.56 19.41
N ALA A 1020 -19.60 -15.46 20.27
CA ALA A 1020 -19.10 -15.10 21.60
C ALA A 1020 -17.85 -14.19 21.55
N VAL A 1021 -17.00 -14.34 20.53
CA VAL A 1021 -15.84 -13.47 20.26
C VAL A 1021 -16.29 -12.10 19.74
N GLN A 1022 -17.11 -12.10 18.69
CA GLN A 1022 -17.53 -10.88 18.02
C GLN A 1022 -18.48 -10.05 18.91
N GLY A 1023 -19.23 -10.74 19.76
CA GLY A 1023 -20.24 -10.17 20.60
C GLY A 1023 -21.40 -9.47 19.87
N GLY A 1024 -21.54 -9.67 18.56
CA GLY A 1024 -22.62 -9.13 17.73
C GLY A 1024 -22.27 -7.92 16.86
N ASP A 1025 -21.08 -7.31 17.00
CA ASP A 1025 -20.68 -6.10 16.25
C ASP A 1025 -19.63 -6.33 15.15
N GLY A 1026 -19.30 -7.59 14.87
CA GLY A 1026 -18.39 -8.00 13.80
C GLY A 1026 -16.90 -7.80 14.09
N ARG A 1027 -16.49 -7.54 15.35
CA ARG A 1027 -15.05 -7.49 15.71
C ARG A 1027 -14.38 -8.85 15.48
N SER A 1028 -13.10 -8.84 15.12
CA SER A 1028 -12.35 -10.07 14.83
C SER A 1028 -11.80 -10.76 16.08
N TYR A 1029 -11.53 -10.00 17.14
CA TYR A 1029 -11.02 -10.48 18.42
C TYR A 1029 -11.79 -9.83 19.57
N PRO A 1030 -11.75 -10.39 20.78
CA PRO A 1030 -12.43 -9.81 21.94
C PRO A 1030 -12.05 -8.34 22.18
N TRP A 1031 -10.78 -8.00 21.97
CA TRP A 1031 -10.21 -6.66 22.09
C TRP A 1031 -10.27 -5.80 20.81
N GLY A 1032 -10.97 -6.21 19.77
CA GLY A 1032 -11.19 -5.40 18.56
C GLY A 1032 -10.77 -6.09 17.25
N SER A 1033 -10.60 -5.32 16.18
CA SER A 1033 -10.31 -5.87 14.84
C SER A 1033 -8.80 -6.02 14.54
N ALA A 1034 -7.92 -5.67 15.47
CA ALA A 1034 -6.48 -5.70 15.26
C ALA A 1034 -5.84 -6.98 15.79
N GLU A 1035 -4.97 -7.56 14.96
CA GLU A 1035 -4.23 -8.76 15.27
C GLU A 1035 -3.01 -8.45 16.15
N ASP A 1036 -3.12 -8.63 17.47
CA ASP A 1036 -2.00 -8.50 18.42
C ASP A 1036 -1.95 -9.70 19.36
N LEU A 1037 -0.89 -10.50 19.23
CA LEU A 1037 -0.70 -11.76 19.94
C LEU A 1037 -0.32 -11.59 21.42
N LEU A 1038 0.00 -10.37 21.85
CA LEU A 1038 0.36 -10.08 23.24
C LEU A 1038 -0.86 -9.97 24.17
N PHE A 1039 -2.06 -9.81 23.61
CA PHE A 1039 -3.28 -9.68 24.40
C PHE A 1039 -3.93 -11.01 24.77
N CYS A 1040 -3.37 -12.14 24.34
CA CYS A 1040 -3.88 -13.47 24.62
C CYS A 1040 -2.76 -14.48 24.88
N GLY A 1041 -3.13 -15.66 25.37
CA GLY A 1041 -2.24 -16.78 25.72
C GLY A 1041 -1.50 -17.45 24.56
N SER A 1042 -0.73 -16.68 23.78
CA SER A 1042 -0.01 -17.17 22.60
C SER A 1042 1.47 -17.50 22.88
N ALA A 1043 2.07 -18.36 22.04
CA ALA A 1043 3.51 -18.63 22.07
C ALA A 1043 4.39 -17.36 22.00
N ALA A 1044 3.93 -16.31 21.31
CA ALA A 1044 4.64 -15.03 21.22
C ALA A 1044 4.58 -14.23 22.53
N ALA A 1045 3.47 -14.29 23.27
CA ALA A 1045 3.36 -13.73 24.62
C ALA A 1045 4.19 -14.56 25.62
N LEU A 1046 4.20 -15.89 25.46
CA LEU A 1046 4.93 -16.84 26.31
C LEU A 1046 6.46 -16.76 26.14
N ALA A 1047 6.97 -16.43 24.95
CA ALA A 1047 8.42 -16.30 24.69
C ALA A 1047 9.13 -15.18 25.48
N ARG A 1048 8.38 -14.32 26.18
CA ARG A 1048 8.91 -13.23 27.04
C ARG A 1048 8.74 -13.49 28.54
N SER A 1049 8.20 -14.66 28.91
CA SER A 1049 7.91 -15.08 30.29
C SER A 1049 8.75 -16.32 30.61
N GLU A 1050 9.55 -16.30 31.68
CA GLU A 1050 10.32 -17.47 32.14
C GLU A 1050 9.43 -18.59 32.69
N ASP A 1051 8.16 -18.28 32.99
CA ASP A 1051 7.16 -19.27 33.43
C ASP A 1051 6.55 -19.97 32.21
N LEU A 1052 7.20 -21.05 31.79
CA LEU A 1052 6.65 -21.97 30.81
C LEU A 1052 5.57 -22.84 31.49
N ILE A 1053 4.40 -22.91 30.85
CA ILE A 1053 3.27 -23.80 31.14
C ILE A 1053 2.41 -23.30 32.32
N VAL A 1054 1.09 -23.49 32.21
CA VAL A 1054 0.08 -23.36 33.27
C VAL A 1054 -0.13 -21.97 33.88
N SER A 1055 -1.13 -21.25 33.36
CA SER A 1055 -1.76 -20.15 34.08
C SER A 1055 -3.26 -20.38 34.25
N ALA A 1056 -3.79 -20.09 35.45
CA ALA A 1056 -5.22 -20.05 35.69
C ALA A 1056 -5.95 -19.17 34.67
N GLY A 1057 -7.15 -19.57 34.23
CA GLY A 1057 -7.98 -18.80 33.30
C GLY A 1057 -8.19 -17.35 33.80
N GLY A 1058 -8.08 -16.38 32.90
CA GLY A 1058 -8.14 -14.94 33.22
C GLY A 1058 -6.79 -14.23 33.41
N ARG A 1059 -5.64 -14.87 33.14
CA ARG A 1059 -4.31 -14.22 33.17
C ARG A 1059 -4.12 -13.16 32.07
N PHE A 1060 -4.95 -13.19 31.02
CA PHE A 1060 -5.01 -12.14 29.99
C PHE A 1060 -6.34 -11.37 30.09
N PRO A 1061 -6.45 -10.35 30.98
CA PRO A 1061 -7.69 -9.60 31.18
C PRO A 1061 -8.22 -8.91 29.91
N THR A 1062 -7.36 -8.75 28.91
CA THR A 1062 -7.69 -8.14 27.61
C THR A 1062 -8.34 -9.14 26.66
N ASP A 1063 -8.11 -10.44 26.84
CA ASP A 1063 -8.79 -11.52 26.11
C ASP A 1063 -10.14 -11.85 26.75
N CYS A 1064 -11.00 -10.84 26.88
CA CYS A 1064 -12.33 -10.98 27.44
C CYS A 1064 -13.34 -10.39 26.46
N SER A 1065 -14.32 -11.18 26.02
CA SER A 1065 -15.38 -10.64 25.17
C SER A 1065 -16.26 -9.66 25.93
N VAL A 1066 -17.04 -8.86 25.19
CA VAL A 1066 -17.98 -7.89 25.77
C VAL A 1066 -19.08 -8.56 26.60
N GLN A 1067 -19.34 -9.83 26.36
CA GLN A 1067 -20.25 -10.68 27.14
C GLN A 1067 -19.63 -11.14 28.48
N GLY A 1068 -18.31 -11.02 28.66
CA GLY A 1068 -17.62 -11.49 29.87
C GLY A 1068 -17.06 -12.90 29.76
N VAL A 1069 -16.76 -13.37 28.54
CA VAL A 1069 -16.14 -14.68 28.32
C VAL A 1069 -14.64 -14.49 28.12
N PHE A 1070 -13.84 -15.16 28.93
CA PHE A 1070 -12.37 -15.04 28.94
C PHE A 1070 -11.69 -15.99 27.98
N ASP A 1071 -10.44 -15.67 27.65
CA ASP A 1071 -9.47 -16.51 26.95
C ASP A 1071 -10.06 -17.07 25.63
N LEU A 1072 -10.79 -16.23 24.89
CA LEU A 1072 -11.44 -16.63 23.64
C LEU A 1072 -10.48 -16.57 22.45
N ALA A 1073 -9.39 -15.80 22.52
CA ALA A 1073 -8.41 -15.72 21.44
C ALA A 1073 -7.05 -16.34 21.79
N GLY A 1074 -6.84 -16.77 23.04
CA GLY A 1074 -5.60 -17.34 23.58
C GLY A 1074 -5.06 -18.54 22.82
N SER A 1075 -5.91 -19.37 22.23
CA SER A 1075 -5.49 -20.58 21.51
C SER A 1075 -4.78 -20.30 20.16
N ARG A 1076 -4.20 -19.10 19.91
CA ARG A 1076 -3.80 -18.63 18.57
C ARG A 1076 -2.46 -19.10 17.99
N SER A 1077 -1.47 -19.56 18.77
CA SER A 1077 -0.25 -20.11 18.13
C SER A 1077 -0.53 -21.39 17.34
N GLU A 1078 -1.61 -22.04 17.70
CA GLU A 1078 -2.18 -23.18 17.03
C GLU A 1078 -2.93 -22.77 15.76
N PHE A 1079 -3.67 -21.65 15.74
CA PHE A 1079 -4.67 -21.30 14.72
C PHE A 1079 -4.23 -20.98 13.28
N CYS A 1080 -2.96 -20.77 12.91
CA CYS A 1080 -2.59 -20.54 11.49
C CYS A 1080 -1.13 -20.83 11.07
N ALA A 1081 -0.25 -21.33 11.95
CA ALA A 1081 1.13 -21.63 11.56
C ALA A 1081 1.21 -22.93 10.74
N GLY A 1082 1.50 -22.80 9.43
CA GLY A 1082 1.91 -23.92 8.59
C GLY A 1082 3.30 -24.44 8.99
N ALA A 1083 3.51 -25.73 8.74
CA ALA A 1083 4.72 -26.53 8.96
C ALA A 1083 4.99 -27.00 10.40
N SER A 1084 4.21 -27.98 10.87
CA SER A 1084 4.79 -29.05 11.70
C SER A 1084 4.94 -30.30 10.83
N ASN A 1085 6.14 -30.90 10.80
CA ASN A 1085 6.53 -32.10 10.06
C ASN A 1085 5.81 -33.40 10.52
N VAL A 1086 4.51 -33.34 10.77
CA VAL A 1086 3.70 -34.47 11.17
C VAL A 1086 2.87 -34.84 9.93
N SER A 1087 3.30 -35.91 9.24
CA SER A 1087 2.82 -36.55 8.00
C SER A 1087 1.67 -35.92 7.18
N ALA A 1088 1.71 -36.11 5.86
CA ALA A 1088 0.75 -35.57 4.89
C ALA A 1088 -0.75 -35.90 5.16
N ASP A 1089 -1.03 -36.86 6.04
CA ASP A 1089 -2.38 -37.34 6.37
C ASP A 1089 -2.89 -36.84 7.74
N LEU A 1090 -2.16 -35.95 8.43
CA LEU A 1090 -2.39 -35.60 9.83
C LEU A 1090 -2.63 -34.09 10.00
N ARG A 1091 -3.80 -33.69 10.52
CA ARG A 1091 -4.13 -32.26 10.78
C ARG A 1091 -4.80 -32.07 12.16
N PRO A 1092 -4.36 -31.10 12.99
CA PRO A 1092 -4.90 -30.86 14.33
C PRO A 1092 -6.15 -29.97 14.34
N LEU A 1093 -7.13 -30.29 15.20
CA LEU A 1093 -8.37 -29.56 15.47
C LEU A 1093 -8.10 -28.46 16.50
N LEU A 1094 -7.99 -27.20 16.10
CA LEU A 1094 -7.65 -26.12 17.03
C LEU A 1094 -8.70 -25.01 17.00
N GLY A 1095 -9.11 -24.59 18.18
CA GLY A 1095 -10.28 -23.75 18.43
C GLY A 1095 -11.38 -24.51 19.13
N GLY A 1096 -11.73 -24.10 20.35
CA GLY A 1096 -12.59 -24.83 21.28
C GLY A 1096 -14.03 -25.19 20.82
N SER A 1097 -14.38 -25.05 19.54
CA SER A 1097 -15.53 -25.74 18.93
C SER A 1097 -15.14 -27.18 18.57
N TYR A 1098 -15.51 -28.11 19.44
CA TYR A 1098 -15.31 -29.55 19.22
C TYR A 1098 -16.49 -30.18 18.45
N HIS A 1099 -17.59 -29.46 18.22
CA HIS A 1099 -18.84 -30.07 17.76
C HIS A 1099 -18.95 -30.20 16.22
N GLU A 1100 -18.38 -29.28 15.45
CA GLU A 1100 -18.57 -29.22 13.99
C GLU A 1100 -17.31 -29.68 13.24
N LEU A 1101 -17.47 -30.72 12.41
CA LEU A 1101 -16.36 -31.39 11.72
C LEU A 1101 -16.25 -30.98 10.23
N GLN A 1102 -17.12 -30.09 9.76
CA GLN A 1102 -17.19 -29.64 8.36
C GLN A 1102 -16.29 -28.41 8.14
N PRO A 1103 -15.13 -28.55 7.48
CA PRO A 1103 -14.14 -27.47 7.35
C PRO A 1103 -14.66 -26.24 6.59
N GLU A 1104 -15.66 -26.43 5.72
CA GLU A 1104 -16.21 -25.41 4.82
C GLU A 1104 -17.00 -24.31 5.54
N ARG A 1105 -17.48 -24.56 6.76
CA ARG A 1105 -18.30 -23.61 7.54
C ARG A 1105 -17.51 -22.67 8.44
N PHE A 1106 -16.20 -22.90 8.58
CA PHE A 1106 -15.30 -22.04 9.34
C PHE A 1106 -14.76 -20.92 8.45
N THR A 1107 -14.88 -19.65 8.85
CA THR A 1107 -14.25 -18.55 8.12
C THR A 1107 -12.74 -18.71 8.10
N SER A 1108 -12.08 -18.11 7.11
CA SER A 1108 -10.61 -18.19 6.92
C SER A 1108 -9.78 -17.77 8.14
N TRP A 1109 -10.42 -17.19 9.16
CA TRP A 1109 -9.86 -16.76 10.43
C TRP A 1109 -9.90 -17.84 11.53
N SER A 1110 -10.63 -18.96 11.37
CA SER A 1110 -10.82 -19.99 12.40
C SER A 1110 -10.71 -21.47 11.93
N ARG A 1111 -9.73 -21.76 11.05
CA ARG A 1111 -9.11 -23.10 10.75
C ARG A 1111 -9.86 -24.09 9.82
N ARG A 1112 -9.12 -25.11 9.28
CA ARG A 1112 -9.63 -26.34 8.62
C ARG A 1112 -8.86 -27.64 8.98
N ASP A 1113 -9.63 -28.73 8.99
CA ASP A 1113 -9.39 -30.20 9.12
C ASP A 1113 -9.27 -30.89 10.49
N VAL A 1114 -10.02 -31.99 10.63
CA VAL A 1114 -10.18 -32.83 11.83
C VAL A 1114 -9.92 -34.31 11.52
N ASP A 1115 -8.98 -34.97 12.22
CA ASP A 1115 -8.96 -36.44 12.38
C ASP A 1115 -9.40 -36.81 13.80
N ARG A 1116 -10.42 -37.68 13.93
CA ARG A 1116 -11.01 -38.14 15.19
C ARG A 1116 -10.10 -39.03 16.04
N ARG A 1117 -8.96 -39.49 15.52
CA ARG A 1117 -8.13 -40.55 16.13
C ARG A 1117 -6.94 -40.06 16.96
N LEU A 1118 -6.77 -38.75 17.19
CA LEU A 1118 -5.59 -38.18 17.87
C LEU A 1118 -5.91 -37.30 19.09
N VAL A 1119 -4.93 -37.18 19.98
CA VAL A 1119 -4.91 -36.30 21.16
C VAL A 1119 -4.40 -34.93 20.74
N HIS A 1120 -5.17 -33.86 20.98
CA HIS A 1120 -4.90 -32.52 20.44
C HIS A 1120 -4.30 -31.58 21.49
N TYR A 1121 -3.33 -30.73 21.09
CA TYR A 1121 -2.65 -29.76 21.96
C TYR A 1121 -3.50 -28.50 22.29
N SER A 1122 -4.82 -28.59 22.17
CA SER A 1122 -5.73 -27.49 22.48
C SER A 1122 -5.58 -27.03 23.92
N TRP A 1123 -5.44 -25.73 24.14
CA TRP A 1123 -5.58 -25.11 25.45
C TRP A 1123 -7.10 -24.98 25.70
N GLY A 1124 -7.66 -25.84 26.56
CA GLY A 1124 -8.98 -25.70 27.17
C GLY A 1124 -10.21 -26.28 26.44
N VAL A 1125 -11.04 -27.05 27.17
CA VAL A 1125 -12.42 -27.40 26.76
C VAL A 1125 -13.40 -26.37 27.27
N ARG A 1126 -14.35 -25.93 26.43
CA ARG A 1126 -15.46 -25.08 26.86
C ARG A 1126 -16.79 -25.77 26.66
N LEU A 1127 -17.71 -25.54 27.60
CA LEU A 1127 -19.06 -26.11 27.57
C LEU A 1127 -20.08 -25.00 27.31
N VAL A 1128 -21.12 -25.36 26.56
CA VAL A 1128 -22.31 -24.56 26.31
C VAL A 1128 -23.58 -25.38 26.50
N TYR A 1129 -24.71 -24.71 26.67
CA TYR A 1129 -26.02 -25.33 26.52
C TYR A 1129 -27.05 -24.29 26.06
N SER A 1130 -28.12 -24.73 25.44
CA SER A 1130 -29.25 -23.86 25.09
C SER A 1130 -30.21 -23.79 26.29
N PRO A 1131 -30.48 -22.61 26.86
CA PRO A 1131 -31.30 -22.44 28.06
C PRO A 1131 -32.79 -22.66 27.85
#